data_AF-A0AAE0KG67-F1
#
_entry.id   AF-A0AAE0KG67-F1
#
_cell.length_a   1.000
_cell.length_b   1.000
_cell.length_c   1.000
_cell.angle_alpha   90.00
_cell.angle_beta   90.00
_cell.angle_gamma   90.00
#
_symmetry.space_group_name_H-M   'P 1'
#
loop_
_entity.id
_entity.type
_entity.pdbx_description
1 polymer ?
#
loop_
_entity_poly.entity_id
_entity_poly.type
_entity_poly.pdbx_seq_one_letter_code
_entity_poly.pdbx_strand_id
1 'polypeptide(L)'
;MLAGADAPHDLVVLAVDGLLKDVESGKNVKHILKQIKALPKALEDLFTALIKEIDLEDRSTALHLFMWAILAKGRLRLREWHHILAFIRGGTPPPASLDEWRASEFYTQNDAQLERQIRSLSQGLIEAKGGIDVPDIGGDVGSILASAGSLDSTSGDSRVVQPIHESLRGRAERELSMQAPQRRLRSRSAISFMSSASAHSTGRGFGSPTVMGSLAARSIPTGWSPPDEDQNCIARRYHRLPQSMDPSKDNSPKHGPPSRAILPPSLSGARGKYEKARSVSHELQNAFDDLSRKVEPELNPGEERQEPDAKSGLELASLGVELALKKKEEILLERQVIIEERDANLIGPHMATKRLRASDHRYVSAGNELWKQQQKKTRFDDPGIVRLLDPRGGSTSTCLLALYKKCDGLEKTKKRPSTFRSDTLTYYAGKTSNFTEESGGVWCHITGNWYRPTQVKAVHIIPFFLDSDDIGEMLFGSRAPSLRRAGNALLLVDQIEKWFNTYHLVIVPVDSTETPITRWKVDIISPDIRNSSYLHYDDHGSDLDGKELQFHNNNRPVSRFMYFHFIIALVRIKDIKRQGWQDIWARYYQQRPFPTPGNYLRRSMLLALATHYGTADMEVVASWITDHGFDSPLMLTDEESTEAARRVHAAVNKAIARAETGPKDGSDDEEEDSDEGDSDEGDNEIDMEG
;
A
#
# COMPACT_ATOMS: atom_id res chain seq x y z
N MET A 1 24.92 21.81 -9.12
CA MET A 1 24.13 22.78 -8.35
C MET A 1 22.81 22.99 -9.08
N LEU A 2 21.77 22.41 -8.49
CA LEU A 2 20.32 22.68 -8.60
C LEU A 2 19.72 22.99 -9.99
N ALA A 3 19.16 21.94 -10.59
CA ALA A 3 18.03 22.01 -11.52
C ALA A 3 16.76 21.62 -10.75
N GLY A 4 15.67 22.36 -10.97
CA GLY A 4 14.33 22.03 -10.47
C GLY A 4 13.47 23.26 -10.18
N ALA A 5 12.75 23.76 -11.19
CA ALA A 5 11.47 24.48 -11.09
C ALA A 5 11.07 25.06 -12.47
N ASP A 6 10.52 24.25 -13.38
CA ASP A 6 9.86 24.76 -14.59
C ASP A 6 8.34 24.86 -14.35
N ALA A 7 7.95 25.94 -13.68
CA ALA A 7 6.60 26.50 -13.67
C ALA A 7 6.50 27.92 -14.27
N PRO A 8 7.56 28.77 -14.35
CA PRO A 8 7.41 30.10 -14.93
C PRO A 8 7.44 30.11 -16.46
N HIS A 9 7.89 29.04 -17.13
CA HIS A 9 8.08 29.05 -18.59
C HIS A 9 6.76 29.05 -19.38
N ASP A 10 5.74 28.33 -18.93
CA ASP A 10 4.47 28.19 -19.70
C ASP A 10 3.48 29.33 -19.42
N LEU A 11 3.58 29.98 -18.25
CA LEU A 11 2.82 31.21 -17.94
C LEU A 11 3.26 32.38 -18.82
N VAL A 12 4.55 32.40 -19.16
CA VAL A 12 5.12 33.36 -20.11
C VAL A 12 4.53 33.14 -21.49
N VAL A 13 4.34 31.90 -21.95
CA VAL A 13 3.81 31.63 -23.30
C VAL A 13 2.40 32.20 -23.50
N LEU A 14 1.47 31.94 -22.58
CA LEU A 14 0.08 32.45 -22.71
C LEU A 14 -0.01 33.97 -22.62
N ALA A 15 0.77 34.59 -21.72
CA ALA A 15 0.81 36.05 -21.60
C ALA A 15 1.53 36.70 -22.81
N VAL A 16 2.59 36.06 -23.33
CA VAL A 16 3.36 36.54 -24.48
C VAL A 16 2.54 36.48 -25.76
N ASP A 17 1.73 35.46 -25.99
CA ASP A 17 0.87 35.39 -27.19
C ASP A 17 -0.17 36.53 -27.23
N GLY A 18 -0.75 36.89 -26.08
CA GLY A 18 -1.65 38.04 -25.97
C GLY A 18 -0.93 39.37 -26.23
N LEU A 19 0.29 39.51 -25.71
CA LEU A 19 1.13 40.69 -25.92
C LEU A 19 1.63 40.78 -27.38
N LEU A 20 1.94 39.65 -28.02
CA LEU A 20 2.36 39.56 -29.42
C LEU A 20 1.24 39.99 -30.36
N LYS A 21 0.00 39.55 -30.14
CA LYS A 21 -1.17 40.04 -30.90
C LYS A 21 -1.36 41.55 -30.77
N ASP A 22 -1.09 42.11 -29.59
CA ASP A 22 -1.20 43.55 -29.35
C ASP A 22 -0.06 44.34 -30.02
N VAL A 23 1.13 43.75 -30.12
CA VAL A 23 2.24 44.29 -30.93
C VAL A 23 1.91 44.24 -32.43
N GLU A 24 1.43 43.10 -32.92
CA GLU A 24 1.11 42.88 -34.34
C GLU A 24 -0.06 43.75 -34.82
N SER A 25 -1.01 44.07 -33.94
CA SER A 25 -2.10 45.02 -34.22
C SER A 25 -1.69 46.49 -34.12
N GLY A 26 -0.40 46.79 -33.90
CA GLY A 26 0.16 48.14 -33.91
C GLY A 26 -0.08 48.95 -32.63
N LYS A 27 -0.41 48.30 -31.51
CA LYS A 27 -0.62 49.01 -30.24
C LYS A 27 0.72 49.49 -29.66
N ASN A 28 0.70 50.68 -29.06
CA ASN A 28 1.93 51.30 -28.56
C ASN A 28 2.46 50.66 -27.27
N VAL A 29 3.75 50.87 -26.98
CA VAL A 29 4.45 50.30 -25.81
C VAL A 29 3.78 50.63 -24.47
N LYS A 30 3.11 51.80 -24.35
CA LYS A 30 2.37 52.15 -23.12
C LYS A 30 1.16 51.24 -22.91
N HIS A 31 0.50 50.82 -23.98
CA HIS A 31 -0.60 49.84 -23.94
C HIS A 31 -0.12 48.49 -23.43
N ILE A 32 0.98 47.99 -24.01
CA ILE A 32 1.59 46.71 -23.67
C ILE A 32 2.04 46.70 -22.19
N LEU A 33 2.71 47.77 -21.73
CA LEU A 33 3.12 47.89 -20.32
C LEU A 33 1.93 47.98 -19.35
N LYS A 34 0.82 48.59 -19.77
CA LYS A 34 -0.40 48.64 -18.97
C LYS A 34 -1.03 47.25 -18.85
N GLN A 35 -0.99 46.47 -19.93
CA GLN A 35 -1.50 45.10 -19.96
C GLN A 35 -0.64 44.16 -19.12
N ILE A 36 0.70 44.27 -19.19
CA ILE A 36 1.62 43.51 -18.33
C ILE A 36 1.36 43.81 -16.85
N LYS A 37 1.11 45.08 -16.50
CA LYS A 37 0.76 45.48 -15.11
C LYS A 37 -0.65 45.05 -14.69
N ALA A 38 -1.52 44.74 -15.64
CA ALA A 38 -2.88 44.28 -15.41
C ALA A 38 -3.01 42.74 -15.42
N LEU A 39 -1.92 42.01 -15.71
CA LEU A 39 -1.88 40.56 -15.57
C LEU A 39 -2.21 40.19 -14.11
N PRO A 40 -3.23 39.35 -13.88
CA PRO A 40 -3.62 39.01 -12.52
C PRO A 40 -2.49 38.31 -11.77
N LYS A 41 -2.35 38.60 -10.47
CA LYS A 41 -1.36 37.95 -9.59
C LYS A 41 -1.68 36.47 -9.34
N ALA A 42 -2.92 36.05 -9.62
CA ALA A 42 -3.41 34.69 -9.42
C ALA A 42 -3.85 34.06 -10.75
N LEU A 43 -3.50 32.79 -10.93
CA LEU A 43 -3.81 32.00 -12.12
C LEU A 43 -5.33 31.88 -12.38
N GLU A 44 -6.13 31.89 -11.32
CA GLU A 44 -7.59 31.80 -11.40
C GLU A 44 -8.25 33.00 -12.09
N ASP A 45 -7.72 34.21 -11.88
CA ASP A 45 -8.21 35.42 -12.52
C ASP A 45 -7.86 35.46 -14.01
N LEU A 46 -6.68 34.93 -14.38
CA LEU A 46 -6.23 34.84 -15.77
C LEU A 46 -7.11 33.87 -16.58
N PHE A 47 -7.41 32.69 -16.03
CA PHE A 47 -8.34 31.76 -16.67
C PHE A 47 -9.76 32.34 -16.78
N THR A 48 -10.20 33.09 -15.76
CA THR A 48 -11.51 33.76 -15.80
C THR A 48 -11.57 34.82 -16.90
N ALA A 49 -10.48 35.57 -17.10
CA ALA A 49 -10.38 36.55 -18.19
C ALA A 49 -10.40 35.85 -19.56
N LEU A 50 -9.59 34.80 -19.76
CA LEU A 50 -9.53 34.05 -21.01
C LEU A 50 -10.89 33.44 -21.38
N ILE A 51 -11.62 32.85 -20.43
CA ILE A 51 -12.95 32.26 -20.67
C ILE A 51 -14.02 33.35 -20.92
N LYS A 52 -13.79 34.59 -20.47
CA LYS A 52 -14.66 35.75 -20.76
C LYS A 52 -14.40 36.34 -22.15
N GLU A 53 -13.22 36.15 -22.72
CA GLU A 53 -12.86 36.61 -24.06
C GLU A 53 -13.32 35.67 -25.18
N ILE A 54 -13.72 34.44 -24.85
CA ILE A 54 -14.34 33.52 -25.82
C ILE A 54 -15.68 34.11 -26.28
N ASP A 55 -15.90 34.13 -27.60
CA ASP A 55 -17.14 34.63 -28.18
C ASP A 55 -18.37 33.90 -27.61
N LEU A 56 -19.46 34.63 -27.43
CA LEU A 56 -20.66 34.12 -26.77
C LEU A 56 -21.24 32.90 -27.49
N GLU A 57 -21.11 32.86 -28.82
CA GLU A 57 -21.56 31.74 -29.67
C GLU A 57 -20.69 30.49 -29.47
N ASP A 58 -19.37 30.68 -29.32
CA ASP A 58 -18.40 29.60 -29.16
C ASP A 58 -18.26 29.11 -27.71
N ARG A 59 -18.71 29.90 -26.73
CA ARG A 59 -18.55 29.61 -25.31
C ARG A 59 -19.14 28.26 -24.91
N SER A 60 -20.30 27.91 -25.46
CA SER A 60 -20.92 26.60 -25.20
C SER A 60 -20.08 25.46 -25.78
N THR A 61 -19.52 25.64 -26.97
CA THR A 61 -18.65 24.65 -27.62
C THR A 61 -17.35 24.49 -26.84
N ALA A 62 -16.73 25.60 -26.42
CA ALA A 62 -15.53 25.63 -25.61
C ALA A 62 -15.71 24.92 -24.26
N LEU A 63 -16.84 25.16 -23.57
CA LEU A 63 -17.13 24.48 -22.30
C LEU A 63 -17.18 22.95 -22.46
N HIS A 64 -17.90 22.47 -23.48
CA HIS A 64 -17.94 21.03 -23.75
C HIS A 64 -16.56 20.50 -24.16
N LEU A 65 -15.76 21.28 -24.88
CA LEU A 65 -14.39 20.92 -25.23
C LEU A 65 -13.56 20.71 -23.95
N PHE A 66 -13.64 21.60 -22.97
CA PHE A 66 -13.01 21.41 -21.66
C PHE A 66 -13.53 20.17 -20.93
N MET A 67 -14.85 19.94 -20.93
CA MET A 67 -15.44 18.76 -20.31
C MET A 67 -14.88 17.46 -20.91
N TRP A 68 -14.79 17.36 -22.23
CA TRP A 68 -14.25 16.17 -22.89
C TRP A 68 -12.75 16.01 -22.67
N ALA A 69 -11.97 17.10 -22.71
CA ALA A 69 -10.53 17.05 -22.49
C ALA A 69 -10.16 16.67 -21.05
N ILE A 70 -10.99 17.06 -20.08
CA ILE A 70 -10.70 16.87 -18.65
C ILE A 70 -11.34 15.59 -18.13
N LEU A 71 -12.61 15.33 -18.43
CA LEU A 71 -13.40 14.25 -17.79
C LEU A 71 -13.36 12.93 -18.56
N ALA A 72 -12.74 12.87 -19.74
CA ALA A 72 -12.61 11.60 -20.45
C ALA A 72 -11.81 10.59 -19.61
N LYS A 73 -12.26 9.33 -19.63
CA LYS A 73 -11.64 8.21 -18.89
C LYS A 73 -10.18 7.95 -19.31
N GLY A 74 -9.78 8.43 -20.49
CA GLY A 74 -8.41 8.40 -20.99
C GLY A 74 -8.12 9.62 -21.87
N ARG A 75 -6.84 9.86 -22.15
CA ARG A 75 -6.42 10.94 -23.06
C ARG A 75 -6.93 10.64 -24.47
N LEU A 76 -7.71 11.57 -25.01
CA LEU A 76 -8.31 11.45 -26.33
C LEU A 76 -7.27 11.80 -27.40
N ARG A 77 -7.16 10.94 -28.42
CA ARG A 77 -6.28 11.13 -29.57
C ARG A 77 -6.83 12.24 -30.46
N LEU A 78 -5.94 12.94 -31.16
CA LEU A 78 -6.33 14.03 -32.06
C LEU A 78 -7.38 13.59 -33.09
N ARG A 79 -7.31 12.35 -33.59
CA ARG A 79 -8.32 11.82 -34.52
C ARG A 79 -9.73 11.73 -33.94
N GLU A 80 -9.86 11.44 -32.65
CA GLU A 80 -11.16 11.31 -31.97
C GLU A 80 -11.82 12.68 -31.86
N TRP A 81 -11.02 13.75 -31.79
CA TRP A 81 -11.50 15.13 -31.73
C TRP A 81 -12.15 15.62 -33.03
N HIS A 82 -11.79 15.08 -34.20
CA HIS A 82 -12.52 15.36 -35.46
C HIS A 82 -14.02 15.06 -35.29
N HIS A 83 -14.33 13.96 -34.61
CA HIS A 83 -15.71 13.55 -34.36
C HIS A 83 -16.31 14.31 -33.17
N ILE A 84 -15.59 14.40 -32.05
CA ILE A 84 -16.11 15.04 -30.83
C ILE A 84 -16.51 16.49 -31.09
N LEU A 85 -15.68 17.27 -31.79
CA LEU A 85 -16.00 18.67 -32.10
C LEU A 85 -17.27 18.82 -32.93
N ALA A 86 -17.58 17.86 -33.81
CA ALA A 86 -18.82 17.87 -34.58
C ALA A 86 -20.06 17.73 -33.69
N PHE A 87 -19.95 16.99 -32.58
CA PHE A 87 -21.06 16.71 -31.67
C PHE A 87 -21.31 17.77 -30.61
N ILE A 88 -20.27 18.53 -30.24
CA ILE A 88 -20.34 19.46 -29.11
C ILE A 88 -20.58 20.93 -29.51
N ARG A 89 -20.59 21.23 -30.81
CA ARG A 89 -20.88 22.58 -31.29
C ARG A 89 -22.29 23.01 -30.88
N GLY A 90 -22.38 24.14 -30.17
CA GLY A 90 -23.64 24.75 -29.79
C GLY A 90 -24.34 25.37 -31.00
N GLY A 91 -25.68 25.31 -31.05
CA GLY A 91 -26.48 26.02 -32.05
C GLY A 91 -26.94 25.19 -33.25
N THR A 92 -26.27 24.09 -33.59
CA THR A 92 -26.69 23.16 -34.66
C THR A 92 -27.04 21.79 -34.11
N PRO A 93 -28.01 21.07 -34.70
CA PRO A 93 -28.24 19.67 -34.38
C PRO A 93 -26.98 18.85 -34.75
N PRO A 94 -26.63 17.80 -33.99
CA PRO A 94 -25.55 16.91 -34.37
C PRO A 94 -25.80 16.32 -35.77
N PRO A 95 -24.76 16.16 -36.61
CA PRO A 95 -24.93 15.60 -37.94
C PRO A 95 -25.51 14.18 -37.84
N ALA A 96 -26.51 13.87 -38.67
CA ALA A 96 -27.17 12.57 -38.68
C ALA A 96 -26.32 11.50 -39.39
N SER A 97 -25.33 11.91 -40.19
CA SER A 97 -24.41 11.01 -40.89
C SER A 97 -23.00 11.59 -41.04
N LEU A 98 -22.03 10.72 -41.34
CA LEU A 98 -20.65 11.15 -41.64
C LEU A 98 -20.57 11.99 -42.93
N ASP A 99 -21.43 11.73 -43.91
CA ASP A 99 -21.46 12.50 -45.16
C ASP A 99 -22.01 13.91 -44.95
N GLU A 100 -23.05 14.05 -44.13
CA GLU A 100 -23.56 15.35 -43.68
C GLU A 100 -22.51 16.13 -42.90
N TRP A 101 -21.77 15.46 -42.01
CA TRP A 101 -20.65 16.08 -41.30
C TRP A 101 -19.54 16.56 -42.25
N ARG A 102 -19.13 15.73 -43.22
CA ARG A 102 -18.11 16.09 -44.22
C ARG A 102 -18.54 17.23 -45.14
N ALA A 103 -19.83 17.35 -45.40
CA ALA A 103 -20.41 18.45 -46.17
C ALA A 103 -20.62 19.73 -45.35
N SER A 104 -20.47 19.67 -44.02
CA SER A 104 -20.67 20.83 -43.15
C SER A 104 -19.52 21.85 -43.24
N GLU A 105 -19.84 23.11 -42.98
CA GLU A 105 -18.85 24.20 -42.87
C GLU A 105 -17.85 24.00 -41.71
N PHE A 106 -18.15 23.07 -40.81
CA PHE A 106 -17.36 22.78 -39.62
C PHE A 106 -16.41 21.58 -39.79
N TYR A 107 -16.37 21.00 -40.99
CA TYR A 107 -15.47 19.89 -41.30
C TYR A 107 -14.00 20.34 -41.32
N THR A 108 -13.18 19.67 -40.50
CA THR A 108 -11.73 19.86 -40.46
C THR A 108 -11.06 18.88 -41.42
N GLN A 109 -10.54 19.40 -42.54
CA GLN A 109 -9.96 18.58 -43.61
C GLN A 109 -8.64 17.91 -43.23
N ASN A 110 -7.89 18.51 -42.30
CA ASN A 110 -6.61 17.98 -41.83
C ASN A 110 -6.38 18.27 -40.34
N ASP A 111 -5.44 17.55 -39.75
CA ASP A 111 -5.10 17.66 -38.34
C ASP A 111 -4.60 19.06 -37.95
N ALA A 112 -3.91 19.77 -38.85
CA ALA A 112 -3.44 21.13 -38.57
C ALA A 112 -4.59 22.15 -38.49
N GLN A 113 -5.68 21.92 -39.23
CA GLN A 113 -6.90 22.71 -39.11
C GLN A 113 -7.62 22.40 -37.80
N LEU A 114 -7.71 21.12 -37.43
CA LEU A 114 -8.30 20.68 -36.17
C LEU A 114 -7.54 21.25 -34.96
N GLU A 115 -6.21 21.16 -34.96
CA GLU A 115 -5.38 21.69 -33.87
C GLU A 115 -5.56 23.20 -33.71
N ARG A 116 -5.57 23.95 -34.82
CA ARG A 116 -5.86 25.39 -34.79
C ARG A 116 -7.24 25.67 -34.22
N GLN A 117 -8.24 24.85 -34.54
CA GLN A 117 -9.59 25.01 -34.01
C GLN A 117 -9.67 24.70 -32.51
N ILE A 118 -9.03 23.62 -32.03
CA ILE A 118 -8.94 23.29 -30.60
C ILE A 118 -8.23 24.41 -29.85
N ARG A 119 -7.11 24.92 -30.39
CA ARG A 119 -6.35 26.02 -29.81
C ARG A 119 -7.17 27.31 -29.76
N SER A 120 -7.92 27.62 -30.82
CA SER A 120 -8.79 28.80 -30.87
C SER A 120 -9.92 28.71 -29.84
N LEU A 121 -10.63 27.57 -29.79
CA LEU A 121 -11.76 27.37 -28.87
C LEU A 121 -11.32 27.32 -27.39
N SER A 122 -10.12 26.82 -27.12
CA SER A 122 -9.57 26.76 -25.76
C SER A 122 -8.77 28.00 -25.37
N GLN A 123 -8.61 29.00 -26.27
CA GLN A 123 -7.68 30.12 -26.09
C GLN A 123 -6.25 29.67 -25.72
N GLY A 124 -5.82 28.56 -26.30
CA GLY A 124 -4.51 27.96 -26.05
C GLY A 124 -4.41 27.19 -24.74
N LEU A 125 -5.47 26.98 -23.98
CA LEU A 125 -5.42 26.22 -22.72
C LEU A 125 -5.36 24.70 -22.92
N ILE A 126 -5.62 24.23 -24.14
CA ILE A 126 -5.56 22.82 -24.53
C ILE A 126 -4.65 22.70 -25.76
N GLU A 127 -3.71 21.78 -25.67
CA GLU A 127 -2.73 21.50 -26.73
C GLU A 127 -2.84 20.06 -27.25
N ALA A 128 -2.38 19.84 -28.48
CA ALA A 128 -2.16 18.51 -29.04
C ALA A 128 -0.65 18.19 -28.99
N LYS A 129 -0.24 17.22 -28.16
CA LYS A 129 1.16 16.85 -27.97
C LYS A 129 1.48 15.50 -28.62
N GLY A 130 2.60 15.42 -29.33
CA GLY A 130 3.15 14.16 -29.85
C GLY A 130 3.64 13.27 -28.72
N GLY A 131 3.24 12.00 -28.71
CA GLY A 131 3.66 11.04 -27.69
C GLY A 131 5.18 10.91 -27.62
N ILE A 132 5.76 11.31 -26.48
CA ILE A 132 7.08 10.89 -26.03
C ILE A 132 6.89 9.51 -25.36
N ASP A 133 7.75 8.57 -25.72
CA ASP A 133 7.75 7.13 -25.41
C ASP A 133 7.01 6.72 -24.13
N VAL A 134 5.94 5.93 -24.30
CA VAL A 134 5.42 5.07 -23.25
C VAL A 134 6.35 3.85 -23.17
N PRO A 135 6.93 3.49 -22.01
CA PRO A 135 7.72 2.27 -21.89
C PRO A 135 6.84 1.05 -22.18
N ASP A 136 7.26 0.30 -23.18
CA ASP A 136 6.73 -0.97 -23.62
C ASP A 136 6.69 -1.97 -22.45
N ILE A 137 5.49 -2.31 -21.98
CA ILE A 137 5.25 -3.50 -21.17
C ILE A 137 4.65 -4.53 -22.12
N GLY A 138 5.52 -5.39 -22.63
CA GLY A 138 5.20 -6.39 -23.63
C GLY A 138 4.38 -7.58 -23.15
N GLY A 139 3.78 -8.24 -24.15
CA GLY A 139 3.22 -9.61 -24.13
C GLY A 139 1.69 -9.65 -24.05
N ASP A 140 0.93 -10.23 -24.98
CA ASP A 140 1.29 -11.03 -26.15
C ASP A 140 0.11 -11.12 -27.16
N VAL A 141 0.46 -11.60 -28.34
CA VAL A 141 -0.01 -11.42 -29.72
C VAL A 141 -1.41 -11.94 -30.09
N GLY A 142 -2.04 -11.27 -31.08
CA GLY A 142 -3.31 -11.71 -31.66
C GLY A 142 -3.77 -11.15 -33.02
N SER A 143 -2.87 -10.65 -33.88
CA SER A 143 -2.96 -10.65 -35.36
C SER A 143 -4.10 -9.91 -36.13
N ILE A 144 -3.73 -9.48 -37.35
CA ILE A 144 -4.53 -9.12 -38.54
C ILE A 144 -5.05 -7.67 -38.64
N LEU A 145 -4.32 -6.81 -39.38
CA LEU A 145 -4.65 -6.55 -40.79
C LEU A 145 -3.55 -5.78 -41.53
N ALA A 146 -3.18 -6.32 -42.68
CA ALA A 146 -2.33 -5.70 -43.67
C ALA A 146 -3.13 -4.75 -44.56
N SER A 147 -2.50 -3.61 -44.85
CA SER A 147 -2.49 -2.87 -46.12
C SER A 147 -3.80 -2.29 -46.70
N ALA A 148 -3.80 -0.98 -46.96
CA ALA A 148 -3.71 -0.41 -48.32
C ALA A 148 -4.46 0.94 -48.45
N GLY A 149 -3.73 1.99 -48.83
CA GLY A 149 -4.26 3.10 -49.62
C GLY A 149 -4.62 4.41 -48.89
N SER A 150 -3.79 5.42 -49.13
CA SER A 150 -4.22 6.80 -49.41
C SER A 150 -4.75 7.68 -48.26
N LEU A 151 -3.81 8.36 -47.58
CA LEU A 151 -3.67 9.83 -47.45
C LEU A 151 -2.75 10.12 -46.25
N ASP A 152 -1.80 11.02 -46.43
CA ASP A 152 -0.69 11.29 -45.51
C ASP A 152 -1.14 11.78 -44.12
N SER A 153 -1.30 10.88 -43.14
CA SER A 153 -1.47 11.29 -41.73
C SER A 153 -1.14 10.18 -40.71
N THR A 154 0.05 9.58 -40.78
CA THR A 154 0.55 8.71 -39.69
C THR A 154 0.86 9.49 -38.39
N SER A 155 0.90 10.82 -38.43
CA SER A 155 1.15 11.67 -37.25
C SER A 155 -0.06 11.89 -36.34
N GLY A 156 -1.29 11.68 -36.80
CA GLY A 156 -2.48 11.91 -35.98
C GLY A 156 -2.68 10.87 -34.88
N ASP A 157 -2.19 9.64 -35.10
CA ASP A 157 -2.51 8.49 -34.24
C ASP A 157 -1.69 8.44 -32.94
N SER A 158 -0.55 9.13 -32.90
CA SER A 158 0.33 9.25 -31.74
C SER A 158 0.14 10.56 -30.95
N ARG A 159 -0.69 11.49 -31.45
CA ARG A 159 -0.93 12.79 -30.80
C ARG A 159 -2.14 12.73 -29.88
N VAL A 160 -1.95 13.17 -28.63
CA VAL A 160 -3.00 13.26 -27.61
C VAL A 160 -3.31 14.72 -27.30
N VAL A 161 -4.59 15.02 -27.11
CA VAL A 161 -5.05 16.36 -26.73
C VAL A 161 -5.19 16.41 -25.21
N GLN A 162 -4.55 17.41 -24.59
CA GLN A 162 -4.50 17.55 -23.13
C GLN A 162 -4.52 19.02 -22.70
N PRO A 163 -4.99 19.34 -21.47
CA PRO A 163 -4.80 20.66 -20.89
C PRO A 163 -3.31 20.97 -20.73
N ILE A 164 -2.91 22.23 -20.91
CA ILE A 164 -1.52 22.67 -20.70
C ILE A 164 -1.17 22.66 -19.20
N HIS A 165 -2.16 22.81 -18.32
CA HIS A 165 -1.94 22.88 -16.87
C HIS A 165 -2.99 22.10 -16.07
N GLU A 166 -2.54 21.34 -15.06
CA GLU A 166 -3.41 20.44 -14.28
C GLU A 166 -4.41 21.20 -13.38
N SER A 167 -4.12 22.44 -12.99
CA SER A 167 -5.08 23.27 -12.24
C SER A 167 -6.38 23.57 -13.00
N LEU A 168 -6.39 23.43 -14.33
CA LEU A 168 -7.61 23.50 -15.14
C LEU A 168 -8.57 22.35 -14.82
N ARG A 169 -8.04 21.16 -14.50
CA ARG A 169 -8.83 20.00 -14.07
C ARG A 169 -9.55 20.29 -12.76
N GLY A 170 -8.80 20.75 -11.75
CA GLY A 170 -9.35 21.07 -10.42
C GLY A 170 -10.38 22.22 -10.41
N ARG A 171 -10.35 23.11 -11.41
CA ARG A 171 -11.36 24.17 -11.59
C ARG A 171 -12.60 23.67 -12.34
N ALA A 172 -12.42 22.93 -13.43
CA ALA A 172 -13.55 22.39 -14.20
C ALA A 172 -14.43 21.49 -13.33
N GLU A 173 -13.83 20.68 -12.46
CA GLU A 173 -14.56 19.85 -11.49
C GLU A 173 -15.39 20.69 -10.50
N ARG A 174 -14.87 21.83 -10.03
CA ARG A 174 -15.59 22.79 -9.15
C ARG A 174 -16.75 23.49 -9.85
N GLU A 175 -16.57 23.98 -11.07
CA GLU A 175 -17.63 24.66 -11.85
C GLU A 175 -18.76 23.69 -12.26
N LEU A 176 -18.42 22.44 -12.59
CA LEU A 176 -19.41 21.42 -12.95
C LEU A 176 -20.25 20.94 -11.76
N SER A 177 -19.69 20.94 -10.55
CA SER A 177 -20.43 20.70 -9.31
C SER A 177 -21.56 21.73 -9.10
N MET A 178 -21.38 22.96 -9.60
CA MET A 178 -22.38 24.03 -9.48
C MET A 178 -23.50 23.99 -10.55
N GLN A 179 -23.32 23.29 -11.68
CA GLN A 179 -24.30 23.25 -12.78
C GLN A 179 -25.12 21.94 -12.86
N ALA A 180 -25.04 21.09 -11.83
CA ALA A 180 -25.51 19.71 -11.84
C ALA A 180 -27.02 19.42 -12.10
N PRO A 181 -28.00 20.35 -12.07
CA PRO A 181 -29.39 19.94 -12.36
C PRO A 181 -29.77 19.84 -13.85
N GLN A 182 -28.96 20.26 -14.82
CA GLN A 182 -29.43 20.35 -16.21
C GLN A 182 -28.46 19.71 -17.22
N ARG A 183 -29.01 18.79 -18.04
CA ARG A 183 -28.45 18.15 -19.25
C ARG A 183 -27.71 16.81 -19.09
N ARG A 184 -28.45 15.76 -18.69
CA ARG A 184 -28.05 14.34 -18.85
C ARG A 184 -28.43 13.68 -20.19
N LEU A 185 -28.97 14.42 -21.17
CA LEU A 185 -29.54 13.80 -22.40
C LEU A 185 -28.62 13.76 -23.64
N ARG A 186 -27.53 14.53 -23.73
CA ARG A 186 -26.74 14.59 -24.98
C ARG A 186 -25.54 13.65 -25.05
N SER A 187 -24.94 13.27 -23.92
CA SER A 187 -23.77 12.39 -23.86
C SER A 187 -24.06 10.92 -24.25
N ARG A 188 -25.30 10.45 -24.04
CA ARG A 188 -25.71 9.08 -24.42
C ARG A 188 -25.84 8.88 -25.94
N SER A 189 -26.24 9.91 -26.69
CA SER A 189 -26.35 9.82 -28.16
C SER A 189 -25.00 9.74 -28.86
N ALA A 190 -23.97 10.43 -28.35
CA ALA A 190 -22.63 10.42 -28.96
C ALA A 190 -21.97 9.04 -28.89
N ILE A 191 -22.09 8.35 -27.74
CA ILE A 191 -21.53 7.00 -27.55
C ILE A 191 -22.22 5.99 -28.48
N SER A 192 -23.55 6.08 -28.64
CA SER A 192 -24.31 5.22 -29.55
C SER A 192 -23.96 5.45 -31.03
N PHE A 193 -23.66 6.69 -31.42
CA PHE A 193 -23.25 7.02 -32.79
C PHE A 193 -21.82 6.51 -33.09
N MET A 194 -20.89 6.65 -32.14
CA MET A 194 -19.51 6.18 -32.30
C MET A 194 -19.41 4.65 -32.43
N SER A 195 -20.25 3.89 -31.71
CA SER A 195 -20.35 2.43 -31.89
C SER A 195 -20.95 2.05 -33.24
N SER A 196 -21.86 2.86 -33.80
CA SER A 196 -22.52 2.59 -35.08
C SER A 196 -21.64 2.92 -36.30
N ALA A 197 -20.84 3.99 -36.21
CA ALA A 197 -19.89 4.40 -37.25
C ALA A 197 -18.71 3.42 -37.40
N SER A 198 -18.28 2.78 -36.31
CA SER A 198 -17.28 1.70 -36.34
C SER A 198 -17.83 0.43 -37.02
N ALA A 199 -19.12 0.13 -36.82
CA ALA A 199 -19.76 -1.08 -37.35
C ALA A 199 -20.15 -1.01 -38.85
N HIS A 200 -20.31 0.18 -39.42
CA HIS A 200 -20.72 0.35 -40.84
C HIS A 200 -19.56 0.24 -41.85
N SER A 201 -18.30 0.06 -41.40
CA SER A 201 -17.16 -0.15 -42.32
C SER A 201 -16.98 -1.61 -42.78
N THR A 202 -17.75 -2.55 -42.23
CA THR A 202 -17.66 -3.98 -42.55
C THR A 202 -19.04 -4.57 -42.84
N GLY A 203 -19.53 -4.43 -44.08
CA GLY A 203 -20.84 -4.95 -44.47
C GLY A 203 -21.02 -5.21 -45.96
N ARG A 204 -20.65 -6.41 -46.41
CA ARG A 204 -21.25 -7.17 -47.54
C ARG A 204 -21.28 -8.63 -47.03
N GLY A 205 -22.32 -9.44 -47.12
CA GLY A 205 -23.46 -9.51 -48.02
C GLY A 205 -23.50 -10.94 -48.59
N PHE A 206 -24.64 -11.63 -48.40
CA PHE A 206 -25.08 -12.94 -48.97
C PHE A 206 -24.86 -14.25 -48.19
N GLY A 207 -25.98 -14.98 -48.01
CA GLY A 207 -26.03 -16.45 -48.17
C GLY A 207 -26.55 -17.29 -47.00
N SER A 208 -27.87 -17.45 -46.86
CA SER A 208 -28.52 -18.59 -46.16
C SER A 208 -28.51 -19.87 -47.03
N PRO A 209 -29.06 -21.03 -46.58
CA PRO A 209 -29.04 -21.68 -45.25
C PRO A 209 -28.62 -23.18 -45.38
N THR A 210 -28.68 -23.99 -44.29
CA THR A 210 -29.31 -25.35 -44.25
C THR A 210 -28.67 -26.32 -43.21
N VAL A 211 -29.52 -26.74 -42.26
CA VAL A 211 -29.69 -28.08 -41.62
C VAL A 211 -28.88 -28.55 -40.38
N MET A 212 -29.69 -29.12 -39.49
CA MET A 212 -29.49 -29.83 -38.21
C MET A 212 -28.56 -31.06 -38.22
N GLY A 213 -28.16 -31.46 -37.01
CA GLY A 213 -27.85 -32.86 -36.62
C GLY A 213 -26.56 -32.95 -35.79
N SER A 214 -26.60 -32.89 -34.46
CA SER A 214 -26.92 -33.98 -33.50
C SER A 214 -25.88 -35.11 -33.43
N LEU A 215 -25.40 -35.34 -32.19
CA LEU A 215 -24.84 -36.57 -31.61
C LEU A 215 -23.53 -37.13 -32.18
N ALA A 216 -22.50 -37.21 -31.34
CA ALA A 216 -22.23 -38.43 -30.55
C ALA A 216 -20.85 -38.36 -29.87
N ALA A 217 -20.85 -38.69 -28.58
CA ALA A 217 -19.66 -39.02 -27.82
C ALA A 217 -18.97 -40.27 -28.36
N ARG A 218 -17.63 -40.29 -28.36
CA ARG A 218 -16.82 -41.50 -28.24
C ARG A 218 -15.49 -41.21 -27.57
N SER A 219 -15.27 -41.97 -26.52
CA SER A 219 -14.11 -42.07 -25.65
C SER A 219 -12.87 -42.63 -26.35
N ILE A 220 -11.75 -42.68 -25.57
CA ILE A 220 -10.48 -43.45 -25.70
C ILE A 220 -9.26 -42.52 -25.80
N PRO A 221 -8.10 -42.78 -25.15
CA PRO A 221 -7.85 -43.39 -23.84
C PRO A 221 -6.82 -42.60 -22.99
N THR A 222 -6.85 -42.91 -21.70
CA THR A 222 -5.81 -42.61 -20.70
C THR A 222 -4.50 -43.33 -20.99
N GLY A 223 -3.39 -42.61 -20.85
CA GLY A 223 -2.07 -43.20 -20.70
C GLY A 223 -1.01 -42.13 -20.85
N TRP A 224 -0.48 -41.66 -19.72
CA TRP A 224 0.88 -41.13 -19.57
C TRP A 224 1.13 -40.84 -18.08
N SER A 225 2.01 -41.63 -17.46
CA SER A 225 2.57 -41.38 -16.14
C SER A 225 3.82 -40.51 -16.28
N PRO A 226 4.04 -39.51 -15.42
CA PRO A 226 5.34 -38.93 -15.19
C PRO A 226 6.00 -39.52 -13.92
N PRO A 227 7.35 -39.43 -13.83
CA PRO A 227 8.15 -40.14 -12.84
C PRO A 227 8.20 -39.45 -11.48
N ASP A 228 8.46 -40.29 -10.47
CA ASP A 228 8.75 -39.96 -9.08
C ASP A 228 9.86 -38.91 -8.92
N GLU A 229 9.58 -37.83 -8.18
CA GLU A 229 10.60 -37.01 -7.53
C GLU A 229 10.31 -36.93 -6.03
N ASP A 230 11.18 -37.60 -5.27
CA ASP A 230 11.35 -37.50 -3.83
C ASP A 230 11.52 -36.03 -3.39
N GLN A 231 10.54 -35.50 -2.66
CA GLN A 231 10.72 -34.31 -1.83
C GLN A 231 10.39 -34.64 -0.38
N ASN A 232 11.42 -35.07 0.34
CA ASN A 232 11.35 -35.25 1.78
C ASN A 232 11.77 -33.95 2.50
N CYS A 233 10.99 -33.64 3.52
CA CYS A 233 10.98 -32.43 4.33
C CYS A 233 12.29 -32.22 5.13
N ILE A 234 12.83 -31.01 5.14
CA ILE A 234 13.69 -30.52 6.24
C ILE A 234 13.22 -29.12 6.65
N ALA A 235 12.37 -29.11 7.68
CA ALA A 235 12.05 -27.93 8.47
C ALA A 235 13.14 -27.64 9.51
N ARG A 236 13.16 -26.39 9.93
CA ARG A 236 14.23 -25.65 10.61
C ARG A 236 14.50 -26.14 12.05
N ARG A 237 15.77 -26.45 12.35
CA ARG A 237 16.36 -26.33 13.69
C ARG A 237 17.69 -25.56 13.56
N TYR A 238 17.64 -24.23 13.65
CA TYR A 238 18.84 -23.39 13.73
C TYR A 238 18.66 -22.30 14.80
N HIS A 239 18.87 -22.69 16.06
CA HIS A 239 19.50 -21.84 17.06
C HIS A 239 20.49 -22.72 17.84
N ARG A 240 21.71 -22.83 17.30
CA ARG A 240 22.95 -23.07 18.05
C ARG A 240 24.11 -22.77 17.11
N LEU A 241 24.93 -21.80 17.50
CA LEU A 241 26.28 -21.64 16.97
C LEU A 241 27.02 -22.97 17.21
N PRO A 242 27.77 -23.53 16.24
CA PRO A 242 28.64 -24.65 16.53
C PRO A 242 29.78 -24.14 17.42
N GLN A 243 29.76 -24.57 18.68
CA GLN A 243 30.96 -24.58 19.52
C GLN A 243 32.01 -25.45 18.84
N SER A 244 33.27 -25.04 18.99
CA SER A 244 34.45 -25.74 18.49
C SER A 244 34.37 -27.23 18.79
N MET A 245 34.48 -28.06 17.74
CA MET A 245 34.74 -29.49 17.91
C MET A 245 36.13 -29.67 18.53
N ASP A 246 36.18 -30.20 19.75
CA ASP A 246 37.38 -30.79 20.33
C ASP A 246 37.74 -32.08 19.58
N PRO A 247 38.98 -32.25 19.09
CA PRO A 247 39.43 -33.49 18.49
C PRO A 247 40.00 -34.40 19.59
N SER A 248 39.25 -35.43 19.99
CA SER A 248 39.80 -36.47 20.87
C SER A 248 39.23 -37.85 20.54
N LYS A 249 40.19 -38.74 20.22
CA LYS A 249 40.15 -40.22 20.17
C LYS A 249 39.68 -40.84 18.87
N ASP A 250 40.61 -40.86 17.91
CA ASP A 250 40.74 -42.00 17.02
C ASP A 250 42.19 -42.53 17.08
N ASN A 251 42.33 -43.80 17.45
CA ASN A 251 43.61 -44.48 17.61
C ASN A 251 44.04 -45.04 16.25
N SER A 252 44.78 -44.25 15.49
CA SER A 252 45.44 -44.68 14.25
C SER A 252 46.94 -44.32 14.26
N PRO A 253 47.78 -45.03 13.48
CA PRO A 253 49.22 -45.12 13.72
C PRO A 253 49.92 -43.79 13.47
N LYS A 254 50.98 -43.56 14.26
CA LYS A 254 51.87 -42.39 14.26
C LYS A 254 52.43 -42.06 12.86
N HIS A 255 51.68 -41.32 12.06
CA HIS A 255 52.27 -40.50 10.99
C HIS A 255 52.84 -39.24 11.63
N GLY A 256 54.09 -38.91 11.28
CA GLY A 256 54.79 -37.73 11.79
C GLY A 256 53.98 -36.43 11.59
N PRO A 257 54.31 -35.36 12.34
CA PRO A 257 53.56 -34.11 12.30
C PRO A 257 53.40 -33.69 10.85
N PRO A 258 52.16 -33.46 10.36
CA PRO A 258 51.95 -33.00 9.00
C PRO A 258 52.80 -31.74 8.83
N SER A 259 53.72 -31.79 7.87
CA SER A 259 54.54 -30.63 7.50
C SER A 259 53.62 -29.43 7.41
N ARG A 260 53.85 -28.41 8.24
CA ARG A 260 53.08 -27.15 8.24
C ARG A 260 53.07 -26.64 6.81
N ALA A 261 52.00 -26.93 6.07
CA ALA A 261 51.82 -26.42 4.73
C ALA A 261 51.81 -24.90 4.87
N ILE A 262 52.85 -24.27 4.34
CA ILE A 262 53.03 -22.83 4.40
C ILE A 262 51.85 -22.25 3.62
N LEU A 263 50.91 -21.62 4.33
CA LEU A 263 49.78 -20.94 3.70
C LEU A 263 50.31 -19.88 2.74
N PRO A 264 49.70 -19.72 1.55
CA PRO A 264 50.06 -18.63 0.65
C PRO A 264 50.07 -17.30 1.40
N PRO A 265 51.11 -16.45 1.23
CA PRO A 265 51.20 -15.17 1.92
C PRO A 265 49.97 -14.27 1.72
N SER A 266 49.35 -14.32 0.53
CA SER A 266 48.12 -13.60 0.22
C SER A 266 46.94 -14.03 1.11
N LEU A 267 46.75 -15.35 1.26
CA LEU A 267 45.70 -15.92 2.08
C LEU A 267 45.91 -15.62 3.57
N SER A 268 47.15 -15.70 4.07
CA SER A 268 47.47 -15.33 5.45
C SER A 268 47.16 -13.85 5.72
N GLY A 269 47.53 -12.95 4.80
CA GLY A 269 47.21 -11.53 4.89
C GLY A 269 45.70 -11.25 4.83
N ALA A 270 44.96 -11.95 3.96
CA ALA A 270 43.51 -11.81 3.84
C ALA A 270 42.79 -12.27 5.12
N ARG A 271 43.18 -13.42 5.68
CA ARG A 271 42.62 -13.95 6.94
C ARG A 271 42.88 -13.00 8.10
N GLY A 272 44.10 -12.47 8.25
CA GLY A 272 44.42 -11.51 9.30
C GLY A 272 43.58 -10.23 9.22
N LYS A 273 43.32 -9.72 8.01
CA LYS A 273 42.42 -8.56 7.81
C LYS A 273 40.97 -8.89 8.20
N TYR A 274 40.46 -10.04 7.75
CA TYR A 274 39.11 -10.50 8.06
C TYR A 274 38.91 -10.69 9.57
N GLU A 275 39.85 -11.35 10.26
CA GLU A 275 39.79 -11.56 11.71
C GLU A 275 39.78 -10.23 12.48
N LYS A 276 40.62 -9.27 12.07
CA LYS A 276 40.63 -7.93 12.66
C LYS A 276 39.28 -7.22 12.46
N ALA A 277 38.73 -7.24 11.26
CA ALA A 277 37.43 -6.62 10.97
C ALA A 277 36.30 -7.28 11.78
N ARG A 278 36.31 -8.61 11.90
CA ARG A 278 35.36 -9.37 12.71
C ARG A 278 35.43 -9.02 14.19
N SER A 279 36.64 -8.83 14.75
CA SER A 279 36.80 -8.36 16.14
C SER A 279 36.16 -7.00 16.35
N VAL A 280 36.42 -6.05 15.45
CA VAL A 280 35.84 -4.69 15.51
C VAL A 280 34.32 -4.72 15.38
N SER A 281 33.76 -5.48 14.44
CA SER A 281 32.31 -5.66 14.31
C SER A 281 31.68 -6.23 15.57
N HIS A 282 32.35 -7.19 16.23
CA HIS A 282 31.85 -7.81 17.45
C HIS A 282 31.87 -6.85 18.64
N GLU A 283 32.94 -6.05 18.80
CA GLU A 283 33.03 -5.00 19.81
C GLU A 283 31.92 -3.95 19.61
N LEU A 284 31.70 -3.50 18.37
CA LEU A 284 30.61 -2.56 18.04
C LEU A 284 29.23 -3.17 18.26
N GLN A 285 29.03 -4.46 17.97
CA GLN A 285 27.77 -5.15 18.24
C GLN A 285 27.47 -5.15 19.74
N ASN A 286 28.44 -5.49 20.57
CA ASN A 286 28.29 -5.46 22.02
C ASN A 286 27.96 -4.05 22.52
N ALA A 287 28.67 -3.03 22.04
CA ALA A 287 28.40 -1.64 22.39
C ALA A 287 26.99 -1.20 21.95
N PHE A 288 26.56 -1.62 20.76
CA PHE A 288 25.22 -1.34 20.24
C PHE A 288 24.15 -2.02 21.08
N ASP A 289 24.32 -3.30 21.44
CA ASP A 289 23.37 -4.05 22.27
C ASP A 289 23.31 -3.49 23.70
N ASP A 290 24.44 -3.08 24.27
CA ASP A 290 24.51 -2.42 25.57
C ASP A 290 23.77 -1.07 25.58
N LEU A 291 23.97 -0.26 24.53
CA LEU A 291 23.28 1.02 24.40
C LEU A 291 21.80 0.80 24.07
N SER A 292 21.47 -0.17 23.22
CA SER A 292 20.09 -0.52 22.89
C SER A 292 19.32 -0.98 24.12
N ARG A 293 19.93 -1.76 25.03
CA ARG A 293 19.28 -2.15 26.28
C ARG A 293 18.97 -0.95 27.20
N LYS A 294 19.80 0.11 27.15
CA LYS A 294 19.61 1.32 27.95
C LYS A 294 18.59 2.27 27.34
N VAL A 295 18.69 2.52 26.03
CA VAL A 295 17.87 3.48 25.28
C VAL A 295 16.51 2.90 24.92
N GLU A 296 16.49 1.60 24.68
CA GLU A 296 15.41 0.87 24.02
C GLU A 296 15.06 -0.40 24.85
N PRO A 297 14.78 -0.31 26.18
CA PRO A 297 14.66 -1.47 27.06
C PRO A 297 13.55 -2.43 26.62
N GLU A 298 13.74 -3.72 26.91
CA GLU A 298 12.70 -4.73 26.69
C GLU A 298 11.53 -4.49 27.65
N LEU A 299 10.42 -4.00 27.09
CA LEU A 299 9.20 -3.76 27.84
C LEU A 299 8.30 -4.98 27.85
N ASN A 300 7.51 -5.12 28.92
CA ASN A 300 6.43 -6.10 28.97
C ASN A 300 5.47 -5.90 27.78
N PRO A 301 4.79 -6.94 27.27
CA PRO A 301 4.01 -6.81 26.04
C PRO A 301 2.85 -5.81 26.09
N GLY A 302 2.42 -5.37 27.28
CA GLY A 302 1.39 -4.35 27.49
C GLY A 302 1.89 -2.97 27.88
N GLU A 303 3.20 -2.80 28.12
CA GLU A 303 3.76 -1.51 28.49
C GLU A 303 4.06 -0.69 27.23
N GLU A 304 3.61 0.57 27.21
CA GLU A 304 3.94 1.50 26.14
C GLU A 304 5.42 1.92 26.20
N ARG A 305 6.05 1.98 25.03
CA ARG A 305 7.42 2.49 24.92
C ARG A 305 7.47 3.99 25.20
N GLN A 306 8.25 4.37 26.20
CA GLN A 306 8.64 5.77 26.41
C GLN A 306 9.53 6.22 25.25
N GLU A 307 9.42 7.48 24.86
CA GLU A 307 10.30 8.04 23.83
C GLU A 307 11.73 8.06 24.38
N PRO A 308 12.69 7.44 23.69
CA PRO A 308 14.08 7.61 24.08
C PRO A 308 14.42 9.09 23.97
N ASP A 309 15.19 9.58 24.94
CA ASP A 309 15.80 10.90 24.87
C ASP A 309 16.46 11.08 23.48
N ALA A 310 16.14 12.17 22.79
CA ALA A 310 16.52 12.36 21.39
C ALA A 310 18.03 12.23 21.17
N LYS A 311 18.83 12.68 22.14
CA LYS A 311 20.29 12.57 22.12
C LYS A 311 20.73 11.11 22.25
N SER A 312 20.15 10.36 23.19
CA SER A 312 20.42 8.94 23.38
C SER A 312 20.00 8.09 22.16
N GLY A 313 18.86 8.43 21.55
CA GLY A 313 18.40 7.82 20.30
C GLY A 313 19.31 8.11 19.11
N LEU A 314 19.83 9.35 19.01
CA LEU A 314 20.80 9.74 18.00
C LEU A 314 22.13 8.97 18.13
N GLU A 315 22.60 8.80 19.37
CA GLU A 315 23.81 8.04 19.67
C GLU A 315 23.65 6.58 19.26
N LEU A 316 22.52 5.95 19.65
CA LEU A 316 22.20 4.58 19.26
C LEU A 316 22.13 4.41 17.74
N ALA A 317 21.46 5.32 17.05
CA ALA A 317 21.35 5.27 15.59
C ALA A 317 22.72 5.48 14.91
N SER A 318 23.55 6.39 15.43
CA SER A 318 24.91 6.62 14.92
C SER A 318 25.80 5.39 15.07
N LEU A 319 25.73 4.74 16.23
CA LEU A 319 26.45 3.49 16.49
C LEU A 319 25.94 2.35 15.60
N GLY A 320 24.62 2.28 15.35
CA GLY A 320 24.02 1.34 14.42
C GLY A 320 24.48 1.52 12.96
N VAL A 321 24.63 2.77 12.51
CA VAL A 321 25.21 3.09 11.19
C VAL A 321 26.66 2.60 11.09
N GLU A 322 27.48 2.88 12.11
CA GLU A 322 28.87 2.45 12.15
C GLU A 322 29.00 0.91 12.14
N LEU A 323 28.23 0.23 12.98
CA LEU A 323 28.16 -1.23 13.04
C LEU A 323 27.78 -1.85 11.69
N ALA A 324 26.76 -1.30 11.02
CA ALA A 324 26.33 -1.82 9.72
C ALA A 324 27.40 -1.62 8.63
N LEU A 325 28.10 -0.48 8.63
CA LEU A 325 29.24 -0.24 7.73
C LEU A 325 30.38 -1.23 7.99
N LYS A 326 30.73 -1.48 9.26
CA LYS A 326 31.80 -2.41 9.64
C LYS A 326 31.45 -3.87 9.32
N LYS A 327 30.20 -4.29 9.51
CA LYS A 327 29.72 -5.59 9.03
C LYS A 327 29.85 -5.74 7.51
N LYS A 328 29.55 -4.69 6.72
CA LYS A 328 29.75 -4.75 5.26
C LYS A 328 31.23 -4.91 4.89
N GLU A 329 32.12 -4.19 5.58
CA GLU A 329 33.58 -4.32 5.41
C GLU A 329 34.07 -5.75 5.75
N GLU A 330 33.65 -6.29 6.90
CA GLU A 330 33.94 -7.67 7.32
C GLU A 330 33.49 -8.69 6.26
N ILE A 331 32.27 -8.56 5.75
CA ILE A 331 31.70 -9.47 4.74
C ILE A 331 32.50 -9.41 3.43
N LEU A 332 32.97 -8.22 3.01
CA LEU A 332 33.81 -8.08 1.82
C LEU A 332 35.19 -8.74 2.01
N LEU A 333 35.78 -8.60 3.19
CA LEU A 333 37.04 -9.27 3.53
C LEU A 333 36.86 -10.80 3.59
N GLU A 334 35.71 -11.29 4.08
CA GLU A 334 35.37 -12.71 4.05
C GLU A 334 35.31 -13.25 2.62
N ARG A 335 34.74 -12.50 1.68
CA ARG A 335 34.73 -12.88 0.26
C ARG A 335 36.13 -13.02 -0.30
N GLN A 336 37.03 -12.09 0.05
CA GLN A 336 38.42 -12.18 -0.37
C GLN A 336 39.07 -13.46 0.18
N VAL A 337 38.84 -13.80 1.46
CA VAL A 337 39.32 -15.06 2.04
C VAL A 337 38.77 -16.27 1.27
N ILE A 338 37.48 -16.28 0.92
CA ILE A 338 36.87 -17.38 0.15
C ILE A 338 37.52 -17.52 -1.25
N ILE A 339 37.82 -16.41 -1.91
CA ILE A 339 38.48 -16.40 -3.22
C ILE A 339 39.92 -16.94 -3.11
N GLU A 340 40.70 -16.45 -2.15
CA GLU A 340 42.07 -16.91 -1.91
C GLU A 340 42.13 -18.39 -1.48
N GLU A 341 41.16 -18.86 -0.69
CA GLU A 341 41.04 -20.28 -0.32
C GLU A 341 40.72 -21.17 -1.53
N ARG A 342 39.86 -20.69 -2.43
CA ARG A 342 39.54 -21.38 -3.69
C ARG A 342 40.77 -21.42 -4.59
N ASP A 343 41.47 -20.30 -4.76
CA ASP A 343 42.63 -20.18 -5.65
C ASP A 343 43.83 -20.99 -5.13
N ALA A 344 43.93 -21.16 -3.81
CA ALA A 344 44.88 -22.06 -3.15
C ALA A 344 44.44 -23.54 -3.16
N ASN A 345 43.31 -23.89 -3.79
CA ASN A 345 42.70 -25.24 -3.81
C ASN A 345 42.41 -25.82 -2.41
N LEU A 346 42.21 -24.98 -1.40
CA LEU A 346 41.84 -25.41 -0.04
C LEU A 346 40.35 -25.73 0.08
N ILE A 347 39.53 -25.14 -0.77
CA ILE A 347 38.10 -25.42 -0.88
C ILE A 347 37.72 -25.70 -2.33
N GLY A 348 36.81 -26.65 -2.53
CA GLY A 348 36.28 -26.96 -3.86
C GLY A 348 35.44 -25.80 -4.44
N PRO A 349 35.35 -25.65 -5.77
CA PRO A 349 34.59 -24.56 -6.43
C PRO A 349 33.13 -24.47 -5.99
N HIS A 350 32.47 -25.62 -5.76
CA HIS A 350 31.08 -25.68 -5.31
C HIS A 350 30.91 -25.07 -3.91
N MET A 351 31.79 -25.42 -2.96
CA MET A 351 31.77 -24.88 -1.61
C MET A 351 32.05 -23.37 -1.60
N ALA A 352 33.03 -22.91 -2.40
CA ALA A 352 33.32 -21.49 -2.55
C ALA A 352 32.09 -20.72 -3.05
N THR A 353 31.39 -21.24 -4.07
CA THR A 353 30.16 -20.65 -4.61
C THR A 353 29.05 -20.57 -3.55
N LYS A 354 28.85 -21.65 -2.78
CA LYS A 354 27.86 -21.69 -1.69
C LYS A 354 28.16 -20.62 -0.62
N ARG A 355 29.42 -20.49 -0.21
CA ARG A 355 29.85 -19.48 0.78
C ARG A 355 29.71 -18.05 0.25
N LEU A 356 30.03 -17.80 -1.02
CA LEU A 356 29.84 -16.49 -1.66
C LEU A 356 28.36 -16.10 -1.68
N ARG A 357 27.45 -17.01 -2.06
CA ARG A 357 26.00 -16.75 -2.03
C ARG A 357 25.49 -16.40 -0.62
N ALA A 358 25.98 -17.11 0.40
CA ALA A 358 25.64 -16.80 1.79
C ALA A 358 26.19 -15.43 2.24
N SER A 359 27.36 -15.04 1.74
CA SER A 359 27.94 -13.71 1.93
C SER A 359 27.15 -12.61 1.20
N ASP A 360 26.62 -12.88 0.01
CA ASP A 360 25.70 -11.99 -0.73
C ASP A 360 24.44 -11.68 0.07
N HIS A 361 23.78 -12.70 0.60
CA HIS A 361 22.60 -12.51 1.44
C HIS A 361 22.91 -11.65 2.69
N ARG A 362 24.02 -11.92 3.38
CA ARG A 362 24.43 -11.11 4.55
C ARG A 362 24.78 -9.68 4.18
N TYR A 363 25.42 -9.45 3.02
CA TYR A 363 25.77 -8.09 2.56
C TYR A 363 24.52 -7.25 2.28
N VAL A 364 23.51 -7.84 1.64
CA VAL A 364 22.21 -7.19 1.41
C VAL A 364 21.53 -6.87 2.74
N SER A 365 21.49 -7.83 3.67
CA SER A 365 20.92 -7.63 5.02
C SER A 365 21.63 -6.50 5.78
N ALA A 366 22.97 -6.44 5.76
CA ALA A 366 23.72 -5.34 6.36
C ALA A 366 23.47 -3.99 5.66
N GLY A 367 23.21 -4.00 4.35
CA GLY A 367 22.76 -2.82 3.61
C GLY A 367 21.39 -2.31 4.06
N ASN A 368 20.43 -3.21 4.30
CA ASN A 368 19.11 -2.85 4.81
C ASN A 368 19.21 -2.26 6.23
N GLU A 369 20.05 -2.84 7.09
CA GLU A 369 20.26 -2.33 8.45
C GLU A 369 20.92 -0.95 8.42
N LEU A 370 21.93 -0.74 7.56
CA LEU A 370 22.55 0.57 7.37
C LEU A 370 21.51 1.64 7.01
N TRP A 371 20.64 1.32 6.05
CA TRP A 371 19.57 2.22 5.62
C TRP A 371 18.61 2.55 6.77
N LYS A 372 18.16 1.54 7.51
CA LYS A 372 17.29 1.69 8.67
C LYS A 372 17.91 2.61 9.74
N GLN A 373 19.18 2.40 10.06
CA GLN A 373 19.88 3.21 11.07
C GLN A 373 20.16 4.63 10.58
N GLN A 374 20.44 4.83 9.29
CA GLN A 374 20.56 6.18 8.70
C GLN A 374 19.26 6.97 8.76
N GLN A 375 18.13 6.30 8.51
CA GLN A 375 16.82 6.93 8.67
C GLN A 375 16.56 7.31 10.13
N LYS A 376 16.82 6.39 11.08
CA LYS A 376 16.71 6.69 12.51
C LYS A 376 17.57 7.90 12.88
N LYS A 377 18.83 7.92 12.44
CA LYS A 377 19.77 9.02 12.71
C LYS A 377 19.26 10.35 12.19
N THR A 378 18.83 10.40 10.93
CA THR A 378 18.31 11.62 10.30
C THR A 378 17.11 12.19 11.06
N ARG A 379 16.25 11.34 11.62
CA ARG A 379 15.08 11.77 12.41
C ARG A 379 15.45 12.36 13.76
N PHE A 380 16.50 11.84 14.40
CA PHE A 380 16.98 12.42 15.66
C PHE A 380 17.81 13.69 15.43
N ASP A 381 18.49 13.81 14.29
CA ASP A 381 19.22 15.02 13.89
C ASP A 381 18.28 16.18 13.52
N ASP A 382 17.14 15.89 12.88
CA ASP A 382 16.12 16.88 12.51
C ASP A 382 14.70 16.34 12.78
N PRO A 383 14.17 16.54 14.00
CA PRO A 383 12.83 16.06 14.36
C PRO A 383 11.71 16.79 13.62
N GLY A 384 11.98 17.95 13.01
CA GLY A 384 10.99 18.75 12.28
C GLY A 384 10.82 18.29 10.83
N ILE A 385 11.85 17.72 10.21
CA ILE A 385 11.81 17.18 8.85
C ILE A 385 11.76 15.66 8.91
N VAL A 386 10.62 15.11 9.36
CA VAL A 386 10.30 13.72 9.06
C VAL A 386 10.02 13.64 7.56
N ARG A 387 11.07 13.46 6.76
CA ARG A 387 10.92 13.07 5.35
C ARG A 387 10.17 11.75 5.37
N LEU A 388 8.89 11.83 5.02
CA LEU A 388 8.02 10.69 4.79
C LEU A 388 8.85 9.66 4.02
N LEU A 389 9.01 8.48 4.62
CA LEU A 389 9.65 7.30 4.04
C LEU A 389 9.60 7.36 2.53
N ASP A 390 10.78 7.37 1.87
CA ASP A 390 10.92 7.55 0.43
C ASP A 390 9.79 6.80 -0.32
N PRO A 391 8.76 7.51 -0.82
CA PRO A 391 7.58 6.87 -1.35
C PRO A 391 7.83 6.23 -2.73
N ARG A 392 9.10 6.15 -3.16
CA ARG A 392 9.53 5.40 -4.36
C ARG A 392 9.22 3.90 -4.29
N GLY A 393 8.92 3.34 -3.12
CA GLY A 393 8.64 1.92 -2.96
C GLY A 393 7.19 1.47 -3.24
N GLY A 394 6.20 2.36 -3.31
CA GLY A 394 4.77 1.99 -3.43
C GLY A 394 4.21 1.15 -2.26
N SER A 395 5.03 0.76 -1.27
CA SER A 395 4.67 -0.14 -0.18
C SER A 395 3.69 0.50 0.80
N THR A 396 3.93 1.73 1.24
CA THR A 396 3.06 2.50 2.17
C THR A 396 1.62 2.56 1.68
N SER A 397 1.49 2.87 0.40
CA SER A 397 0.26 2.99 -0.34
C SER A 397 -0.50 1.65 -0.40
N THR A 398 0.20 0.57 -0.76
CA THR A 398 -0.33 -0.81 -0.80
C THR A 398 -0.69 -1.32 0.60
N CYS A 399 0.01 -0.86 1.64
CA CYS A 399 -0.20 -1.28 3.01
C CYS A 399 -1.42 -0.60 3.65
N LEU A 400 -1.64 0.69 3.38
CA LEU A 400 -2.86 1.41 3.79
C LEU A 400 -4.11 0.83 3.14
N LEU A 401 -3.93 0.24 1.96
CA LEU A 401 -4.96 -0.46 1.23
C LEU A 401 -5.24 -1.87 1.68
N ALA A 402 -4.19 -2.63 1.96
CA ALA A 402 -4.33 -3.95 2.53
C ALA A 402 -4.99 -3.83 3.91
N LEU A 403 -4.60 -2.81 4.70
CA LEU A 403 -5.24 -2.40 5.96
C LEU A 403 -6.75 -2.25 5.82
N TYR A 404 -7.15 -1.71 4.67
CA TYR A 404 -8.54 -1.55 4.30
C TYR A 404 -9.12 -2.89 3.84
N LYS A 405 -8.83 -3.32 2.62
CA LYS A 405 -9.58 -4.36 1.88
C LYS A 405 -9.59 -5.74 2.49
N LYS A 406 -8.58 -6.12 3.28
CA LYS A 406 -8.47 -7.50 3.75
C LYS A 406 -9.52 -7.86 4.81
N CYS A 407 -10.08 -6.86 5.47
CA CYS A 407 -11.20 -7.04 6.40
C CYS A 407 -12.54 -7.37 5.70
N ASP A 408 -12.58 -7.30 4.36
CA ASP A 408 -13.75 -7.69 3.56
C ASP A 408 -13.74 -9.20 3.21
N GLY A 409 -12.74 -9.96 3.70
CA GLY A 409 -12.60 -11.40 3.43
C GLY A 409 -12.08 -11.75 2.04
N LEU A 410 -11.67 -10.75 1.25
CA LEU A 410 -11.35 -10.90 -0.18
C LEU A 410 -9.90 -11.35 -0.50
N GLU A 411 -9.02 -11.51 0.50
CA GLU A 411 -7.63 -11.94 0.25
C GLU A 411 -7.18 -13.08 1.18
N LYS A 412 -6.44 -14.04 0.63
CA LYS A 412 -5.78 -15.13 1.39
C LYS A 412 -4.91 -14.53 2.51
N THR A 413 -5.18 -14.91 3.75
CA THR A 413 -4.45 -14.44 4.92
C THR A 413 -2.99 -14.93 4.87
N LYS A 414 -2.02 -14.06 5.17
CA LYS A 414 -0.65 -14.53 5.42
C LYS A 414 -0.71 -15.45 6.63
N LYS A 415 -0.03 -16.61 6.57
CA LYS A 415 0.07 -17.52 7.72
C LYS A 415 0.63 -16.75 8.93
N ARG A 416 -0.12 -16.81 10.04
CA ARG A 416 0.29 -16.23 11.33
C ARG A 416 1.53 -16.97 11.84
N PRO A 417 2.41 -16.33 12.64
CA PRO A 417 3.45 -17.07 13.34
C PRO A 417 2.80 -18.16 14.20
N SER A 418 3.34 -19.38 14.18
CA SER A 418 2.79 -20.51 14.92
C SER A 418 2.71 -20.25 16.43
N THR A 419 3.63 -19.43 16.96
CA THR A 419 3.68 -19.10 18.39
C THR A 419 2.64 -18.06 18.83
N PHE A 420 2.07 -17.26 17.90
CA PHE A 420 1.26 -16.08 18.26
C PHE A 420 0.08 -16.41 19.19
N ARG A 421 -0.60 -17.53 18.92
CA ARG A 421 -1.71 -17.99 19.77
C ARG A 421 -1.22 -18.39 21.16
N SER A 422 -0.14 -19.16 21.24
CA SER A 422 0.46 -19.59 22.51
C SER A 422 0.94 -18.40 23.35
N ASP A 423 1.60 -17.44 22.70
CA ASP A 423 2.07 -16.19 23.33
C ASP A 423 0.89 -15.38 23.87
N THR A 424 -0.21 -15.31 23.13
CA THR A 424 -1.44 -14.61 23.55
C THR A 424 -2.13 -15.31 24.73
N LEU A 425 -2.24 -16.64 24.71
CA LEU A 425 -2.82 -17.42 25.80
C LEU A 425 -2.01 -17.24 27.08
N THR A 426 -0.68 -17.32 26.98
CA THR A 426 0.25 -17.09 28.10
C THR A 426 0.12 -15.67 28.63
N TYR A 427 0.12 -14.68 27.73
CA TYR A 427 0.05 -13.27 28.10
C TYR A 427 -1.21 -12.92 28.90
N TYR A 428 -2.39 -13.42 28.52
CA TYR A 428 -3.63 -13.13 29.24
C TYR A 428 -4.00 -14.14 30.34
N ALA A 429 -3.14 -15.13 30.60
CA ALA A 429 -3.51 -16.30 31.40
C ALA A 429 -4.83 -16.95 30.92
N GLY A 430 -5.01 -16.98 29.59
CA GLY A 430 -6.27 -17.33 28.93
C GLY A 430 -6.47 -18.83 28.71
N LYS A 431 -5.69 -19.70 29.36
CA LYS A 431 -5.83 -21.16 29.32
C LYS A 431 -6.01 -21.69 30.75
N THR A 432 -6.94 -22.63 30.94
CA THR A 432 -7.13 -23.34 32.21
C THR A 432 -7.17 -24.85 32.01
N SER A 433 -6.61 -25.60 32.96
CA SER A 433 -6.71 -27.06 33.04
C SER A 433 -7.99 -27.54 33.72
N ASN A 434 -8.70 -26.67 34.42
CA ASN A 434 -9.83 -27.04 35.29
C ASN A 434 -11.19 -27.03 34.55
N PHE A 435 -11.18 -26.91 33.23
CA PHE A 435 -12.40 -27.01 32.43
C PHE A 435 -12.80 -28.48 32.33
N THR A 436 -14.11 -28.77 32.27
CA THR A 436 -14.68 -30.13 32.39
C THR A 436 -14.31 -31.10 31.25
N GLU A 437 -13.39 -30.72 30.38
CA GLU A 437 -12.93 -31.48 29.22
C GLU A 437 -11.41 -31.67 29.27
N GLU A 438 -10.94 -32.82 28.77
CA GLU A 438 -9.52 -33.19 28.74
C GLU A 438 -8.64 -32.14 28.03
N SER A 439 -9.21 -31.36 27.12
CA SER A 439 -8.50 -30.35 26.33
C SER A 439 -8.28 -29.00 27.05
N GLY A 440 -8.83 -28.83 28.26
CA GLY A 440 -8.83 -27.55 28.98
C GLY A 440 -9.75 -26.49 28.35
N GLY A 441 -9.83 -25.31 28.99
CA GLY A 441 -10.67 -24.20 28.56
C GLY A 441 -9.85 -23.00 28.08
N VAL A 442 -10.39 -22.25 27.12
CA VAL A 442 -9.82 -20.97 26.66
C VAL A 442 -10.78 -19.81 26.96
N TRP A 443 -10.24 -18.72 27.50
CA TRP A 443 -11.02 -17.54 27.91
C TRP A 443 -11.41 -16.67 26.72
N CYS A 444 -12.64 -16.16 26.69
CA CYS A 444 -13.08 -15.10 25.79
C CYS A 444 -13.23 -13.78 26.55
N HIS A 445 -12.48 -12.75 26.13
CA HIS A 445 -12.44 -11.47 26.85
C HIS A 445 -13.77 -10.70 26.80
N ILE A 446 -14.51 -10.81 25.70
CA ILE A 446 -15.78 -10.09 25.51
C ILE A 446 -16.92 -10.75 26.29
N THR A 447 -17.02 -12.07 26.25
CA THR A 447 -18.10 -12.77 26.94
C THR A 447 -17.81 -12.97 28.43
N GLY A 448 -16.52 -13.01 28.81
CA GLY A 448 -16.09 -13.27 30.19
C GLY A 448 -16.34 -14.72 30.62
N ASN A 449 -16.19 -15.66 29.69
CA ASN A 449 -16.45 -17.08 29.92
C ASN A 449 -15.35 -17.97 29.31
N TRP A 450 -15.26 -19.21 29.81
CA TRP A 450 -14.41 -20.27 29.27
C TRP A 450 -15.13 -21.06 28.19
N TYR A 451 -14.42 -21.39 27.11
CA TYR A 451 -14.93 -22.16 25.97
C TYR A 451 -13.93 -23.24 25.55
N ARG A 452 -14.37 -24.13 24.67
CA ARG A 452 -13.48 -25.11 24.05
C ARG A 452 -12.38 -24.40 23.25
N PRO A 453 -11.14 -24.92 23.24
CA PRO A 453 -10.04 -24.30 22.49
C PRO A 453 -10.34 -24.07 21.01
N THR A 454 -11.16 -24.93 20.39
CA THR A 454 -11.55 -24.84 18.98
C THR A 454 -12.43 -23.61 18.68
N GLN A 455 -13.22 -23.16 19.66
CA GLN A 455 -14.22 -22.09 19.53
C GLN A 455 -13.67 -20.68 19.78
N VAL A 456 -12.44 -20.56 20.28
CA VAL A 456 -11.84 -19.26 20.61
C VAL A 456 -10.60 -19.05 19.78
N LYS A 457 -10.50 -17.93 19.07
CA LYS A 457 -9.33 -17.53 18.29
C LYS A 457 -8.53 -16.44 19.00
N ALA A 458 -7.22 -16.43 18.77
CA ALA A 458 -6.36 -15.30 19.07
C ALA A 458 -6.43 -14.32 17.90
N VAL A 459 -7.15 -13.22 18.11
CA VAL A 459 -7.53 -12.22 17.10
C VAL A 459 -6.55 -11.07 17.17
N HIS A 460 -6.01 -10.65 16.03
CA HIS A 460 -5.18 -9.45 15.99
C HIS A 460 -6.07 -8.20 16.05
N ILE A 461 -5.69 -7.23 16.87
CA ILE A 461 -6.33 -5.90 16.88
C ILE A 461 -5.95 -5.16 15.59
N ILE A 462 -4.64 -5.13 15.30
CA ILE A 462 -4.09 -4.67 14.03
C ILE A 462 -3.64 -5.88 13.20
N PRO A 463 -4.18 -6.07 11.99
CA PRO A 463 -3.86 -7.24 11.18
C PRO A 463 -2.36 -7.48 10.92
N PHE A 464 -1.94 -8.74 11.03
CA PHE A 464 -0.54 -9.21 10.96
C PHE A 464 0.21 -8.88 9.65
N PHE A 465 -0.48 -8.70 8.52
CA PHE A 465 0.19 -8.53 7.23
C PHE A 465 0.93 -7.18 7.07
N LEU A 466 0.86 -6.33 8.10
CA LEU A 466 1.57 -5.07 8.25
C LEU A 466 2.96 -5.19 8.87
N ASP A 467 3.48 -6.39 9.06
CA ASP A 467 4.86 -6.60 9.50
C ASP A 467 5.89 -6.47 8.36
N SER A 468 5.74 -5.49 7.46
CA SER A 468 6.97 -4.89 6.93
C SER A 468 7.51 -3.99 8.03
N ASP A 469 8.78 -4.12 8.38
CA ASP A 469 9.42 -3.56 9.59
C ASP A 469 9.17 -2.06 9.85
N ASP A 470 8.61 -1.34 8.88
CA ASP A 470 8.36 0.09 8.91
C ASP A 470 6.89 0.52 9.10
N ILE A 471 5.87 -0.35 8.97
CA ILE A 471 4.46 0.10 9.02
C ILE A 471 4.03 0.45 10.44
N GLY A 472 4.42 -0.38 11.42
CA GLY A 472 4.19 -0.05 12.82
C GLY A 472 4.77 1.33 13.11
N GLU A 473 6.00 1.58 12.68
CA GLU A 473 6.69 2.86 12.86
C GLU A 473 6.06 4.03 12.07
N MET A 474 5.53 3.73 10.89
CA MET A 474 4.81 4.69 10.05
C MET A 474 3.47 5.09 10.68
N LEU A 475 2.75 4.15 11.28
CA LEU A 475 1.47 4.40 11.94
C LEU A 475 1.69 5.07 13.31
N PHE A 476 2.51 4.45 14.15
CA PHE A 476 2.62 4.73 15.58
C PHE A 476 3.88 5.52 15.97
N GLY A 477 4.73 5.86 15.00
CA GLY A 477 6.00 6.55 15.24
C GLY A 477 7.10 5.61 15.73
N SER A 478 8.23 6.19 16.14
CA SER A 478 9.36 5.46 16.74
C SER A 478 9.00 4.66 18.00
N ARG A 479 7.84 4.96 18.60
CA ARG A 479 7.25 4.26 19.76
C ARG A 479 6.39 3.07 19.39
N ALA A 480 6.32 2.73 18.11
CA ALA A 480 5.46 1.66 17.63
C ALA A 480 5.65 0.40 18.47
N PRO A 481 4.62 -0.03 19.21
CA PRO A 481 4.66 -1.33 19.83
C PRO A 481 4.76 -2.36 18.70
N SER A 482 5.52 -3.43 18.94
CA SER A 482 5.64 -4.49 17.94
C SER A 482 4.27 -5.11 17.68
N LEU A 483 3.86 -5.16 16.41
CA LEU A 483 2.58 -5.75 15.99
C LEU A 483 2.53 -7.27 16.24
N ARG A 484 3.68 -7.90 16.51
CA ARG A 484 3.81 -9.33 16.85
C ARG A 484 3.54 -9.66 18.31
N ARG A 485 3.53 -8.64 19.18
CA ARG A 485 3.35 -8.86 20.62
C ARG A 485 1.91 -9.25 20.92
N ALA A 486 1.72 -10.04 21.96
CA ALA A 486 0.41 -10.45 22.46
C ALA A 486 -0.50 -9.27 22.86
N GLY A 487 0.07 -8.09 23.16
CA GLY A 487 -0.71 -6.86 23.37
C GLY A 487 -1.45 -6.35 22.13
N ASN A 488 -1.12 -6.85 20.92
CA ASN A 488 -1.89 -6.67 19.68
C ASN A 488 -2.96 -7.74 19.49
N ALA A 489 -3.35 -8.45 20.56
CA ALA A 489 -4.27 -9.57 20.46
C ALA A 489 -5.39 -9.53 21.47
N LEU A 490 -6.49 -10.20 21.13
CA LEU A 490 -7.57 -10.59 22.04
C LEU A 490 -7.95 -12.05 21.79
N LEU A 491 -8.36 -12.76 22.84
CA LEU A 491 -9.00 -14.07 22.73
C LEU A 491 -10.52 -13.87 22.60
N LEU A 492 -11.11 -14.22 21.46
CA LEU A 492 -12.52 -14.02 21.13
C LEU A 492 -13.14 -15.31 20.57
N VAL A 493 -14.41 -15.56 20.88
CA VAL A 493 -15.20 -16.64 20.27
C VAL A 493 -15.35 -16.39 18.76
N ASP A 494 -15.33 -17.46 17.96
CA ASP A 494 -15.31 -17.43 16.48
C ASP A 494 -16.32 -16.44 15.86
N GLN A 495 -17.56 -16.36 16.35
CA GLN A 495 -18.54 -15.45 15.77
C GLN A 495 -18.28 -13.97 16.14
N ILE A 496 -17.81 -13.72 17.37
CA ILE A 496 -17.43 -12.37 17.83
C ILE A 496 -16.16 -11.91 17.12
N GLU A 497 -15.22 -12.83 16.87
CA GLU A 497 -14.02 -12.60 16.05
C GLU A 497 -14.39 -12.09 14.66
N LYS A 498 -15.34 -12.74 14.00
CA LYS A 498 -15.86 -12.28 12.70
C LYS A 498 -16.43 -10.86 12.80
N TRP A 499 -17.27 -10.57 13.78
CA TRP A 499 -17.85 -9.22 13.96
C TRP A 499 -16.81 -8.15 14.26
N PHE A 500 -15.78 -8.48 15.04
CA PHE A 500 -14.67 -7.58 15.35
C PHE A 500 -13.82 -7.28 14.10
N ASN A 501 -13.50 -8.30 13.30
CA ASN A 501 -12.72 -8.15 12.07
C ASN A 501 -13.48 -7.39 10.97
N THR A 502 -14.81 -7.52 10.93
CA THR A 502 -15.70 -6.88 9.94
C THR A 502 -16.26 -5.54 10.42
N TYR A 503 -15.75 -5.01 11.54
CA TYR A 503 -16.11 -3.70 12.09
C TYR A 503 -17.61 -3.54 12.39
N HIS A 504 -18.27 -4.61 12.87
CA HIS A 504 -19.65 -4.51 13.37
C HIS A 504 -19.71 -4.05 14.84
N LEU A 505 -18.61 -4.20 15.56
CA LEU A 505 -18.42 -3.71 16.93
C LEU A 505 -17.04 -3.06 17.06
N VAL A 506 -16.90 -2.19 18.07
CA VAL A 506 -15.62 -1.59 18.48
C VAL A 506 -15.41 -1.80 19.96
N ILE A 507 -14.17 -1.68 20.41
CA ILE A 507 -13.80 -1.75 21.81
C ILE A 507 -13.27 -0.38 22.21
N VAL A 508 -13.88 0.21 23.23
CA VAL A 508 -13.58 1.58 23.69
C VAL A 508 -13.30 1.56 25.20
N PRO A 509 -12.62 2.57 25.75
CA PRO A 509 -12.46 2.70 27.20
C PRO A 509 -13.81 2.79 27.90
N VAL A 510 -13.91 2.21 29.10
CA VAL A 510 -15.08 2.40 29.97
C VAL A 510 -15.17 3.85 30.43
N ASP A 511 -14.03 4.42 30.79
CA ASP A 511 -13.86 5.79 31.25
C ASP A 511 -12.82 6.51 30.38
N SER A 512 -13.22 7.60 29.75
CA SER A 512 -12.37 8.42 28.88
C SER A 512 -11.31 9.21 29.65
N THR A 513 -11.38 9.25 30.98
CA THR A 513 -10.39 9.93 31.85
C THR A 513 -9.34 8.98 32.42
N GLU A 514 -9.49 7.67 32.21
CA GLU A 514 -8.63 6.64 32.79
C GLU A 514 -7.26 6.58 32.08
N THR A 515 -6.18 6.89 32.79
CA THR A 515 -4.80 6.83 32.28
C THR A 515 -3.88 6.14 33.29
N PRO A 516 -3.26 4.98 32.97
CA PRO A 516 -3.45 4.17 31.77
C PRO A 516 -4.83 3.52 31.70
N ILE A 517 -5.33 3.24 30.50
CA ILE A 517 -6.63 2.57 30.29
C ILE A 517 -6.50 1.11 30.71
N THR A 518 -7.22 0.71 31.75
CA THR A 518 -7.28 -0.67 32.24
C THR A 518 -8.65 -1.31 31.99
N ARG A 519 -9.71 -0.52 31.79
CA ARG A 519 -11.05 -1.05 31.56
C ARG A 519 -11.56 -0.72 30.15
N TRP A 520 -12.07 -1.74 29.49
CA TRP A 520 -12.52 -1.71 28.11
C TRP A 520 -13.94 -2.24 28.03
N LYS A 521 -14.78 -1.66 27.16
CA LYS A 521 -16.13 -2.16 26.87
C LYS A 521 -16.35 -2.31 25.38
N VAL A 522 -17.28 -3.17 25.03
CA VAL A 522 -17.76 -3.34 23.66
C VAL A 522 -18.86 -2.32 23.38
N ASP A 523 -18.78 -1.67 22.22
CA ASP A 523 -19.89 -0.88 21.67
C ASP A 523 -20.28 -1.46 20.31
N ILE A 524 -21.56 -1.74 20.12
CA ILE A 524 -22.09 -2.17 18.82
C ILE A 524 -22.33 -0.96 17.93
N ILE A 525 -21.70 -1.00 16.75
CA ILE A 525 -21.78 0.05 15.73
C ILE A 525 -22.49 -0.44 14.46
N SER A 526 -23.04 -1.65 14.48
CA SER A 526 -23.86 -2.16 13.39
C SER A 526 -25.18 -2.72 13.93
N PRO A 527 -26.34 -2.21 13.47
CA PRO A 527 -27.63 -2.75 13.88
C PRO A 527 -27.80 -4.23 13.46
N ASP A 528 -27.18 -4.63 12.36
CA ASP A 528 -27.28 -5.97 11.76
C ASP A 528 -26.95 -7.12 12.71
N ILE A 529 -26.07 -6.90 13.69
CA ILE A 529 -25.64 -7.97 14.60
C ILE A 529 -26.42 -8.01 15.91
N ARG A 530 -27.27 -7.01 16.19
CA ARG A 530 -27.98 -6.92 17.48
C ARG A 530 -28.82 -8.16 17.77
N ASN A 531 -29.52 -8.68 16.76
CA ASN A 531 -30.35 -9.88 16.87
C ASN A 531 -29.66 -11.14 16.34
N SER A 532 -28.37 -11.06 16.00
CA SER A 532 -27.62 -12.21 15.53
C SER A 532 -27.05 -12.96 16.74
N SER A 533 -27.16 -14.29 16.73
CA SER A 533 -26.58 -15.13 17.78
C SER A 533 -25.05 -15.26 17.61
N TYR A 534 -24.30 -15.27 18.71
CA TYR A 534 -22.84 -15.50 18.70
C TYR A 534 -22.41 -16.89 19.18
N LEU A 535 -23.31 -17.68 19.74
CA LEU A 535 -22.99 -19.02 20.26
C LEU A 535 -24.25 -19.93 20.31
N HIS A 536 -25.20 -19.60 21.18
CA HIS A 536 -26.47 -20.32 21.36
C HIS A 536 -27.66 -19.41 21.02
N TYR A 537 -28.85 -20.01 20.82
CA TYR A 537 -30.05 -19.27 20.39
C TYR A 537 -30.44 -18.10 21.30
N ASP A 538 -30.01 -18.09 22.56
CA ASP A 538 -30.33 -17.02 23.52
C ASP A 538 -29.24 -15.93 23.62
N ASP A 539 -28.05 -16.19 23.07
CA ASP A 539 -26.89 -15.31 23.16
C ASP A 539 -26.81 -14.37 21.96
N HIS A 540 -27.28 -13.13 22.11
CA HIS A 540 -27.41 -12.19 21.00
C HIS A 540 -26.35 -11.09 21.05
N GLY A 541 -26.05 -10.49 19.90
CA GLY A 541 -25.15 -9.35 19.84
C GLY A 541 -25.59 -8.22 20.78
N SER A 542 -26.89 -7.97 20.96
CA SER A 542 -27.41 -6.97 21.90
C SER A 542 -26.87 -7.13 23.33
N ASP A 543 -26.57 -8.35 23.75
CA ASP A 543 -26.11 -8.67 25.11
C ASP A 543 -24.64 -8.28 25.31
N LEU A 544 -23.93 -7.97 24.21
CA LEU A 544 -22.55 -7.50 24.20
C LEU A 544 -22.45 -5.97 24.24
N ASP A 545 -23.50 -5.22 23.85
CA ASP A 545 -23.46 -3.75 23.77
C ASP A 545 -23.29 -3.14 25.17
N GLY A 546 -22.22 -2.39 25.38
CA GLY A 546 -21.83 -1.82 26.66
C GLY A 546 -21.14 -2.78 27.64
N LYS A 547 -20.96 -4.06 27.27
CA LYS A 547 -20.36 -5.08 28.17
C LYS A 547 -18.86 -4.82 28.35
N GLU A 548 -18.43 -4.79 29.62
CA GLU A 548 -17.02 -4.65 29.98
C GLU A 548 -16.25 -5.95 29.73
N LEU A 549 -15.06 -5.83 29.13
CA LEU A 549 -14.14 -6.95 28.90
C LEU A 549 -13.57 -7.44 30.23
N GLN A 550 -13.43 -8.76 30.36
CA GLN A 550 -12.88 -9.38 31.56
C GLN A 550 -11.50 -9.98 31.29
N PHE A 551 -10.54 -9.70 32.18
CA PHE A 551 -9.16 -10.18 32.12
C PHE A 551 -8.80 -10.90 33.41
N HIS A 552 -8.07 -12.01 33.33
CA HIS A 552 -7.64 -12.80 34.50
C HIS A 552 -6.41 -12.27 35.23
N ASN A 553 -5.66 -11.39 34.57
CA ASN A 553 -4.45 -10.78 35.11
C ASN A 553 -4.48 -9.27 34.84
N ASN A 554 -3.38 -8.58 35.12
CA ASN A 554 -3.26 -7.13 34.90
C ASN A 554 -2.87 -6.76 33.46
N ASN A 555 -2.68 -7.73 32.57
CA ASN A 555 -2.31 -7.46 31.19
C ASN A 555 -3.50 -6.95 30.39
N ARG A 556 -3.26 -5.97 29.52
CA ARG A 556 -4.28 -5.27 28.74
C ARG A 556 -3.83 -5.13 27.29
N PRO A 557 -4.78 -5.08 26.34
CA PRO A 557 -4.43 -4.75 24.97
C PRO A 557 -3.81 -3.36 24.91
N VAL A 558 -2.88 -3.17 23.97
CA VAL A 558 -2.20 -1.88 23.83
C VAL A 558 -3.17 -0.83 23.29
N SER A 559 -3.32 0.27 24.03
CA SER A 559 -4.33 1.31 23.74
C SER A 559 -4.22 1.92 22.35
N ARG A 560 -3.01 2.06 21.80
CA ARG A 560 -2.77 2.55 20.42
C ARG A 560 -3.38 1.65 19.36
N PHE A 561 -3.32 0.33 19.59
CA PHE A 561 -3.88 -0.64 18.67
C PHE A 561 -5.40 -0.59 18.69
N MET A 562 -6.00 -0.48 19.88
CA MET A 562 -7.44 -0.28 20.02
C MET A 562 -7.91 1.04 19.41
N TYR A 563 -7.20 2.14 19.65
CA TYR A 563 -7.50 3.43 19.04
C TYR A 563 -7.44 3.36 17.51
N PHE A 564 -6.40 2.72 16.96
CA PHE A 564 -6.29 2.53 15.52
C PHE A 564 -7.46 1.71 14.96
N HIS A 565 -7.80 0.57 15.58
CA HIS A 565 -8.95 -0.25 15.17
C HIS A 565 -10.25 0.55 15.21
N PHE A 566 -10.48 1.32 16.27
CA PHE A 566 -11.63 2.21 16.42
C PHE A 566 -11.75 3.23 15.28
N ILE A 567 -10.66 3.96 14.96
CA ILE A 567 -10.68 4.94 13.87
C ILE A 567 -10.95 4.26 12.53
N ILE A 568 -10.30 3.13 12.24
CA ILE A 568 -10.53 2.38 11.01
C ILE A 568 -11.97 1.89 10.93
N ALA A 569 -12.55 1.42 12.03
CA ALA A 569 -13.95 1.02 12.08
C ALA A 569 -14.89 2.17 11.71
N LEU A 570 -14.66 3.37 12.24
CA LEU A 570 -15.47 4.56 11.92
C LEU A 570 -15.35 5.00 10.46
N VAL A 571 -14.13 5.02 9.92
CA VAL A 571 -13.89 5.29 8.50
C VAL A 571 -14.63 4.25 7.64
N ARG A 572 -14.53 2.98 8.02
CA ARG A 572 -15.13 1.86 7.31
C ARG A 572 -16.65 1.93 7.24
N ILE A 573 -17.34 2.05 8.37
CA ILE A 573 -18.81 2.10 8.39
C ILE A 573 -19.37 3.23 7.53
N LYS A 574 -18.64 4.34 7.40
CA LYS A 574 -19.02 5.45 6.54
C LYS A 574 -18.81 5.16 5.07
N ASP A 575 -17.65 4.63 4.69
CA ASP A 575 -17.34 4.31 3.30
C ASP A 575 -18.30 3.29 2.71
N ILE A 576 -18.58 2.21 3.43
CA ILE A 576 -19.57 1.21 3.01
C ILE A 576 -21.01 1.68 3.20
N LYS A 577 -21.22 2.90 3.71
CA LYS A 577 -22.53 3.51 4.02
C LYS A 577 -23.42 2.60 4.87
N ARG A 578 -22.84 1.96 5.88
CA ARG A 578 -23.53 1.05 6.79
C ARG A 578 -24.69 1.77 7.47
N GLN A 579 -25.84 1.11 7.62
CA GLN A 579 -27.02 1.73 8.21
C GLN A 579 -26.72 2.33 9.59
N GLY A 580 -27.07 3.60 9.80
CA GLY A 580 -26.87 4.32 11.07
C GLY A 580 -25.47 4.90 11.27
N TRP A 581 -24.57 4.86 10.27
CA TRP A 581 -23.21 5.37 10.41
C TRP A 581 -23.15 6.85 10.85
N GLN A 582 -24.09 7.69 10.40
CA GLN A 582 -24.16 9.10 10.75
C GLN A 582 -24.38 9.30 12.25
N ASP A 583 -25.31 8.54 12.84
CA ASP A 583 -25.65 8.63 14.26
C ASP A 583 -24.49 8.16 15.13
N ILE A 584 -23.80 7.10 14.69
CA ILE A 584 -22.61 6.58 15.36
C ILE A 584 -21.48 7.61 15.33
N TRP A 585 -21.26 8.25 14.18
CA TRP A 585 -20.28 9.33 14.05
C TRP A 585 -20.63 10.52 14.95
N ALA A 586 -21.89 10.96 14.95
CA ALA A 586 -22.35 12.05 15.80
C ALA A 586 -22.19 11.73 17.30
N ARG A 587 -22.48 10.49 17.69
CA ARG A 587 -22.29 9.99 19.06
C ARG A 587 -20.83 10.09 19.50
N TYR A 588 -19.90 9.57 18.71
CA TYR A 588 -18.48 9.60 19.07
C TYR A 588 -17.83 10.97 18.91
N TYR A 589 -18.37 11.83 18.04
CA TYR A 589 -17.98 13.24 17.96
C TYR A 589 -18.12 13.94 19.30
N GLN A 590 -19.21 13.66 20.02
CA GLN A 590 -19.51 14.25 21.32
C GLN A 590 -18.80 13.53 22.47
N GLN A 591 -18.79 12.19 22.46
CA GLN A 591 -18.30 11.40 23.58
C GLN A 591 -16.77 11.39 23.71
N ARG A 592 -16.03 11.41 22.58
CA ARG A 592 -14.56 11.25 22.54
C ARG A 592 -14.06 10.21 23.56
N PRO A 593 -14.38 8.92 23.36
CA PRO A 593 -14.23 7.89 24.40
C PRO A 593 -12.77 7.60 24.77
N PHE A 594 -11.80 8.06 23.99
CA PHE A 594 -10.38 7.93 24.29
C PHE A 594 -9.85 9.22 24.93
N PRO A 595 -9.06 9.14 26.02
CA PRO A 595 -8.47 10.31 26.67
C PRO A 595 -7.68 11.19 25.69
N THR A 596 -7.81 12.52 25.86
CA THR A 596 -7.10 13.53 25.05
C THR A 596 -5.82 14.01 25.78
N PRO A 597 -4.60 13.88 25.22
CA PRO A 597 -4.19 12.95 24.17
C PRO A 597 -2.88 12.20 24.48
N GLY A 598 -2.95 10.87 24.43
CA GLY A 598 -1.77 10.06 24.17
C GLY A 598 -1.35 10.16 22.70
N ASN A 599 -0.07 9.95 22.43
CA ASN A 599 0.55 9.89 21.10
C ASN A 599 0.09 8.64 20.32
N TYR A 600 -1.22 8.42 20.11
CA TYR A 600 -1.76 7.14 19.66
C TYR A 600 -1.43 6.81 18.21
N LEU A 601 -1.39 7.82 17.32
CA LEU A 601 -1.14 7.62 15.90
C LEU A 601 -0.59 8.91 15.26
N ARG A 602 0.20 8.77 14.20
CA ARG A 602 0.73 9.92 13.45
C ARG A 602 -0.41 10.72 12.80
N ARG A 603 -0.44 12.04 13.03
CA ARG A 603 -1.45 12.97 12.47
C ARG A 603 -1.48 12.91 10.94
N SER A 604 -0.31 12.84 10.35
CA SER A 604 -0.11 12.71 8.91
C SER A 604 -0.77 11.49 8.30
N MET A 605 -0.70 10.37 9.00
CA MET A 605 -1.26 9.11 8.53
C MET A 605 -2.78 9.10 8.64
N LEU A 606 -3.29 9.69 9.72
CA LEU A 606 -4.73 9.93 9.87
C LEU A 606 -5.28 10.81 8.76
N LEU A 607 -4.56 11.89 8.43
CA LEU A 607 -4.92 12.78 7.32
C LEU A 607 -4.91 12.03 5.98
N ALA A 608 -3.86 11.24 5.72
CA ALA A 608 -3.77 10.43 4.51
C ALA A 608 -4.91 9.41 4.38
N LEU A 609 -5.26 8.72 5.47
CA LEU A 609 -6.41 7.82 5.53
C LEU A 609 -7.72 8.57 5.26
N ALA A 610 -7.92 9.73 5.89
CA ALA A 610 -9.14 10.53 5.73
C ALA A 610 -9.32 11.06 4.30
N THR A 611 -8.25 11.62 3.71
CA THR A 611 -8.22 12.13 2.33
C THR A 611 -8.47 11.00 1.32
N HIS A 612 -7.87 9.83 1.54
CA HIS A 612 -7.92 8.74 0.59
C HIS A 612 -9.34 8.20 0.35
N TYR A 613 -10.16 8.08 1.40
CA TYR A 613 -11.48 7.48 1.28
C TYR A 613 -12.59 8.50 0.98
N GLY A 614 -12.27 9.80 0.83
CA GLY A 614 -13.29 10.85 0.66
C GLY A 614 -14.32 10.87 1.81
N THR A 615 -13.95 10.28 2.96
CA THR A 615 -14.86 9.89 4.03
C THR A 615 -15.08 10.99 5.05
N ALA A 616 -14.76 12.26 4.82
CA ALA A 616 -15.24 13.33 5.68
C ALA A 616 -15.06 14.69 5.05
N ASP A 617 -15.90 15.62 5.47
CA ASP A 617 -15.45 16.99 5.62
C ASP A 617 -14.16 16.95 6.46
N MET A 618 -13.03 17.26 5.82
CA MET A 618 -11.70 17.12 6.41
C MET A 618 -11.58 17.89 7.71
N GLU A 619 -12.43 18.90 7.93
CA GLU A 619 -12.53 19.64 9.18
C GLU A 619 -12.98 18.77 10.36
N VAL A 620 -13.91 17.83 10.18
CA VAL A 620 -14.41 16.96 11.26
C VAL A 620 -13.34 15.97 11.70
N VAL A 621 -12.70 15.30 10.74
CA VAL A 621 -11.63 14.35 11.03
C VAL A 621 -10.40 15.10 11.54
N ALA A 622 -10.04 16.24 10.95
CA ALA A 622 -9.01 17.12 11.50
C ALA A 622 -9.34 17.58 12.93
N SER A 623 -10.58 17.88 13.28
CA SER A 623 -10.96 18.30 14.65
C SER A 623 -10.79 17.19 15.69
N TRP A 624 -10.87 15.92 15.28
CA TRP A 624 -10.54 14.78 16.14
C TRP A 624 -9.04 14.57 16.20
N ILE A 625 -8.35 14.70 15.07
CA ILE A 625 -6.91 14.44 15.00
C ILE A 625 -6.07 15.55 15.65
N THR A 626 -6.56 16.80 15.61
CA THR A 626 -5.80 18.00 16.05
C THR A 626 -5.35 17.86 17.49
N ASP A 627 -6.16 17.21 18.32
CA ASP A 627 -5.80 16.99 19.72
C ASP A 627 -5.08 15.65 19.92
N HIS A 628 -5.31 14.60 19.10
CA HIS A 628 -4.86 13.21 19.38
C HIS A 628 -3.62 12.70 18.61
N GLY A 629 -3.02 13.53 17.74
CA GLY A 629 -1.81 13.17 16.96
C GLY A 629 -0.54 13.83 17.50
N PHE A 630 0.61 13.15 17.39
CA PHE A 630 1.88 13.59 18.01
C PHE A 630 2.95 14.10 17.05
N ASP A 631 2.69 14.08 15.74
CA ASP A 631 3.56 14.81 14.82
C ASP A 631 3.19 16.30 14.92
N SER A 632 4.19 17.19 15.01
CA SER A 632 4.06 18.56 14.48
C SER A 632 3.35 18.44 13.14
N PRO A 633 2.34 19.28 12.83
CA PRO A 633 1.61 19.19 11.57
C PRO A 633 2.64 18.99 10.48
N LEU A 634 2.62 17.82 9.81
CA LEU A 634 3.54 17.65 8.72
C LEU A 634 3.24 18.82 7.79
N MET A 635 4.24 19.66 7.58
CA MET A 635 4.22 20.64 6.50
C MET A 635 4.42 19.84 5.21
N LEU A 636 3.56 18.85 4.98
CA LEU A 636 3.35 18.28 3.67
C LEU A 636 2.78 19.44 2.87
N THR A 637 3.50 19.81 1.83
CA THR A 637 2.91 20.63 0.80
C THR A 637 1.65 19.93 0.28
N ASP A 638 0.67 20.71 -0.20
CA ASP A 638 -0.55 20.13 -0.78
C ASP A 638 -0.19 19.13 -1.91
N GLU A 639 0.91 19.36 -2.64
CA GLU A 639 1.46 18.42 -3.63
C GLU A 639 1.95 17.10 -3.02
N GLU A 640 2.68 17.11 -1.90
CA GLU A 640 3.17 15.88 -1.27
C GLU A 640 2.03 15.06 -0.65
N SER A 641 1.03 15.74 -0.07
CA SER A 641 -0.20 15.11 0.42
C SER A 641 -0.99 14.47 -0.73
N THR A 642 -1.16 15.20 -1.83
CA THR A 642 -1.85 14.73 -3.03
C THR A 642 -1.12 13.57 -3.70
N GLU A 643 0.22 13.61 -3.79
CA GLU A 643 1.00 12.53 -4.39
C GLU A 643 1.03 11.27 -3.51
N ALA A 644 1.09 11.42 -2.18
CA ALA A 644 0.94 10.29 -1.26
C ALA A 644 -0.44 9.63 -1.45
N ALA A 645 -1.52 10.44 -1.48
CA ALA A 645 -2.88 9.97 -1.73
C ALA A 645 -3.04 9.30 -3.11
N ARG A 646 -2.45 9.87 -4.17
CA ARG A 646 -2.47 9.31 -5.54
C ARG A 646 -1.76 7.97 -5.61
N ARG A 647 -0.63 7.81 -4.93
CA ARG A 647 0.09 6.53 -4.87
C ARG A 647 -0.71 5.49 -4.11
N VAL A 648 -1.39 5.88 -3.03
CA VAL A 648 -2.33 4.98 -2.33
C VAL A 648 -3.39 4.55 -3.32
N HIS A 649 -4.08 5.49 -3.96
CA HIS A 649 -5.08 5.24 -5.00
C HIS A 649 -4.59 4.29 -6.11
N ALA A 650 -3.36 4.45 -6.61
CA ALA A 650 -2.78 3.60 -7.65
C ALA A 650 -2.57 2.15 -7.19
N ALA A 651 -2.11 1.95 -5.95
CA ALA A 651 -2.05 0.62 -5.36
C ALA A 651 -3.44 0.03 -5.13
N VAL A 652 -4.48 0.86 -4.92
CA VAL A 652 -5.87 0.42 -4.64
C VAL A 652 -6.36 -0.30 -5.86
N ASN A 653 -6.24 0.38 -6.99
CA ASN A 653 -6.77 -0.08 -8.25
C ASN A 653 -5.99 -1.30 -8.73
N LYS A 654 -4.67 -1.35 -8.50
CA LYS A 654 -3.86 -2.53 -8.79
C LYS A 654 -4.27 -3.76 -7.97
N ALA A 655 -4.67 -3.57 -6.71
CA ALA A 655 -5.16 -4.66 -5.86
C ALA A 655 -6.59 -5.08 -6.20
N ILE A 656 -7.50 -4.14 -6.54
CA ILE A 656 -8.86 -4.48 -7.05
C ILE A 656 -8.73 -5.30 -8.34
N ALA A 657 -7.90 -4.85 -9.29
CA ALA A 657 -7.70 -5.55 -10.55
C ALA A 657 -7.21 -6.99 -10.34
N ARG A 658 -6.32 -7.24 -9.36
CA ARG A 658 -5.85 -8.59 -9.01
C ARG A 658 -6.92 -9.48 -8.39
N ALA A 659 -7.83 -8.89 -7.59
CA ALA A 659 -8.95 -9.62 -6.99
C ALA A 659 -10.05 -9.94 -8.02
N GLU A 660 -10.26 -9.04 -8.99
CA GLU A 660 -11.22 -9.22 -10.08
C GLU A 660 -10.73 -10.23 -11.12
N THR A 661 -9.41 -10.35 -11.33
CA THR A 661 -8.80 -11.38 -12.19
C THR A 661 -8.57 -12.70 -11.44
N GLY A 662 -9.52 -13.14 -10.60
CA GLY A 662 -9.38 -14.25 -9.65
C GLY A 662 -8.65 -15.50 -10.20
N PRO A 663 -8.03 -16.33 -9.34
CA PRO A 663 -7.30 -17.51 -9.77
C PRO A 663 -8.24 -18.44 -10.55
N LYS A 664 -8.01 -18.58 -11.85
CA LYS A 664 -8.45 -19.75 -12.59
C LYS A 664 -7.44 -20.86 -12.31
N ASP A 665 -7.96 -22.06 -12.04
CA ASP A 665 -7.31 -23.27 -11.54
C ASP A 665 -6.98 -23.24 -10.03
N GLY A 666 -7.47 -24.14 -9.19
CA GLY A 666 -8.07 -25.46 -9.42
C GLY A 666 -7.36 -26.47 -8.51
N SER A 667 -7.87 -26.68 -7.30
CA SER A 667 -7.61 -27.80 -6.37
C SER A 667 -8.00 -27.36 -4.96
N ASP A 668 -9.16 -27.83 -4.53
CA ASP A 668 -9.55 -27.94 -3.12
C ASP A 668 -8.70 -29.06 -2.52
N ASP A 669 -7.93 -28.73 -1.48
CA ASP A 669 -7.47 -29.68 -0.46
C ASP A 669 -7.36 -28.87 0.85
N GLU A 670 -8.47 -28.84 1.57
CA GLU A 670 -8.54 -28.44 2.97
C GLU A 670 -7.98 -29.58 3.82
N GLU A 671 -6.67 -29.60 4.06
CA GLU A 671 -6.11 -30.40 5.16
C GLU A 671 -6.08 -29.56 6.43
N GLU A 672 -6.96 -29.93 7.35
CA GLU A 672 -7.03 -29.48 8.73
C GLU A 672 -5.82 -30.01 9.51
N ASP A 673 -5.05 -29.10 10.12
CA ASP A 673 -3.96 -29.42 11.06
C ASP A 673 -4.53 -30.11 12.32
N SER A 674 -4.56 -31.45 12.33
CA SER A 674 -4.69 -32.26 13.55
C SER A 674 -3.29 -32.52 14.14
N ASP A 675 -2.89 -31.72 15.11
CA ASP A 675 -1.62 -31.86 15.83
C ASP A 675 -1.85 -32.75 17.07
N GLU A 676 -1.87 -34.07 16.88
CA GLU A 676 -1.74 -35.07 17.95
C GLU A 676 -0.37 -35.73 17.86
N GLY A 677 0.46 -35.50 18.88
CA GLY A 677 1.79 -36.07 18.97
C GLY A 677 2.45 -35.78 20.32
N ASP A 678 1.76 -36.12 21.42
CA ASP A 678 2.36 -36.18 22.75
C ASP A 678 2.84 -37.62 22.98
N SER A 679 4.13 -37.88 22.75
CA SER A 679 4.75 -39.16 23.10
C SER A 679 5.30 -39.07 24.52
N ASP A 680 4.52 -39.62 25.45
CA ASP A 680 4.86 -39.87 26.84
C ASP A 680 5.81 -41.08 26.91
N GLU A 681 7.12 -40.84 27.04
CA GLU A 681 8.09 -41.87 27.45
C GLU A 681 8.25 -41.79 28.97
N GLY A 682 7.41 -42.56 29.67
CA GLY A 682 7.52 -42.84 31.09
C GLY A 682 8.54 -43.95 31.34
N ASP A 683 9.75 -43.57 31.78
CA ASP A 683 10.69 -44.48 32.43
C ASP A 683 10.32 -44.62 33.93
N ASN A 684 9.58 -45.68 34.24
CA ASN A 684 9.41 -46.19 35.60
C ASN A 684 10.42 -47.32 35.83
N GLU A 685 11.54 -47.01 36.45
CA GLU A 685 12.43 -48.00 37.07
C GLU A 685 12.05 -48.11 38.55
N ILE A 686 11.32 -49.18 38.88
CA ILE A 686 10.98 -49.56 40.26
C ILE A 686 12.12 -50.45 40.77
N ASP A 687 12.96 -49.90 41.64
CA ASP A 687 13.83 -50.69 42.51
C ASP A 687 13.02 -51.23 43.70
N MET A 688 12.81 -52.55 43.70
CA MET A 688 12.47 -53.30 44.91
C MET A 688 13.75 -53.72 45.62
N GLU A 689 14.03 -53.13 46.78
CA GLU A 689 14.79 -53.77 47.88
C GLU A 689 14.52 -53.00 49.20
N GLY A 690 13.98 -53.70 50.21
CA GLY A 690 13.82 -53.20 51.59
C GLY A 690 12.49 -53.51 52.25
#